data_AF-A0A7R9FT52-F1
#
_entry.id   AF-A0A7R9FT52-F1
#
_cell.length_a   1.000
_cell.length_b   1.000
_cell.length_c   1.000
_cell.angle_alpha   90.00
_cell.angle_beta   90.00
_cell.angle_gamma   90.00
#
_symmetry.space_group_name_H-M   'P 1'
#
loop_
_entity.id
_entity.type
_entity.pdbx_description
1 polymer ?
#
loop_
_entity_poly.entity_id
_entity_poly.type
_entity_poly.pdbx_seq_one_letter_code
_entity_poly.pdbx_strand_id
1 'polypeptide(L)'
;FSNVIIDMQPKVLVLFAHPLYEKSLINKSLCRVYKNNENITFHDLYEVYPEFDIDIKYEKELLSGHDIIIWHHPFYWYSCPPLLKQWIDMVLEFKWAYGPGGNALQGKFVMQTISAGGSQIAYSQEGGNKYPIRQYLRPFQQTANLCKMTYLPPFVVYDSNRVDSEKIKNIVSHYQEAQMSNEFLIQALVYIGASMVLVPIAKKIGLSSIVGYLIAGIIIGPFVLQLAGDNGEDIMHASEFGVVLMLFLIGLELDPQKFWEMRKAIVGLGTAQMLVTGFILYIALLFFVPTWQSAVTIALAFAMSSTAIVLQTLKEKGFSKMVSGQASFAVLLFQDIAIIPILAILPFLGTKMVVGEGDHSGSFMDDQSGGMQVLMILAAVGVILVSGRYMIVPFLRYISKTGLRELFTASSIFLVVGVAALMQAVGLSPALGTFLAGVVLANSEFRHELESDIEPFKGMLLGLFFVSVGVTIDFNQVFNAPGIISMLVAIVLMVKFAVLFGIGKVFKMDSDQNFIFSFGLSQAGEFAFVLLGFASQIGILDNQLSSTMMAVVALTMVSTPFLLLINERIIDPYFGIKKVPTEDESDEINEKNKVIIAGFGHFGSTVGRLLRANKVEATILDHDSDRVALLRKMGFKVYYGDATRHDLLHAAGASEAHVLIAAIDSPEINHRLIETVKKHFPNIK
;
A
#
# COMPACT_ATOMS: atom_id res chain seq x y z
N PHE A 1 -18.94 25.41 6.19
CA PHE A 1 -19.68 26.00 5.06
C PHE A 1 -20.14 24.85 4.20
N SER A 2 -21.32 24.35 4.55
CA SER A 2 -21.95 23.14 4.02
C SER A 2 -23.29 23.56 3.40
N ASN A 3 -23.68 22.88 2.33
CA ASN A 3 -25.01 22.88 1.70
C ASN A 3 -25.33 23.91 0.61
N VAL A 4 -24.63 23.94 -0.55
CA VAL A 4 -25.25 24.31 -1.86
C VAL A 4 -24.51 23.76 -3.12
N ILE A 5 -23.86 22.59 -3.12
CA ILE A 5 -23.25 22.07 -4.38
C ILE A 5 -23.49 20.57 -4.53
N ILE A 6 -24.76 20.15 -4.52
CA ILE A 6 -25.13 18.77 -4.86
C ILE A 6 -26.08 18.72 -6.07
N ASP A 7 -26.60 19.84 -6.60
CA ASP A 7 -27.79 19.74 -7.48
C ASP A 7 -27.74 20.41 -8.87
N MET A 8 -26.58 20.84 -9.37
CA MET A 8 -26.46 21.17 -10.80
C MET A 8 -25.06 20.78 -11.31
N GLN A 9 -24.99 19.83 -12.24
CA GLN A 9 -23.78 19.64 -13.03
C GLN A 9 -23.49 20.95 -13.79
N PRO A 10 -22.26 21.50 -13.68
CA PRO A 10 -21.95 22.78 -14.30
C PRO A 10 -22.11 22.69 -15.83
N LYS A 11 -22.80 23.65 -16.42
CA LYS A 11 -22.99 23.69 -17.88
C LYS A 11 -21.71 24.18 -18.54
N VAL A 12 -21.18 23.41 -19.47
CA VAL A 12 -19.91 23.70 -20.13
C VAL A 12 -20.18 24.19 -21.54
N LEU A 13 -19.61 25.34 -21.90
CA LEU A 13 -19.58 25.85 -23.27
C LEU A 13 -18.20 25.62 -23.85
N VAL A 14 -18.12 24.82 -24.92
CA VAL A 14 -16.89 24.66 -25.72
C VAL A 14 -16.99 25.56 -26.94
N LEU A 15 -16.22 26.64 -26.94
CA LEU A 15 -16.01 27.50 -28.10
C LEU A 15 -14.86 26.92 -28.92
N PHE A 16 -15.24 26.14 -29.93
CA PHE A 16 -14.28 25.49 -30.81
C PHE A 16 -13.98 26.36 -32.02
N ALA A 17 -12.69 26.56 -32.31
CA ALA A 17 -12.23 27.31 -33.46
C ALA A 17 -11.04 26.62 -34.10
N HIS A 18 -11.24 26.00 -35.27
CA HIS A 18 -10.15 25.35 -35.99
C HIS A 18 -10.28 25.55 -37.53
N PRO A 19 -9.44 26.40 -38.16
CA PRO A 19 -9.61 26.78 -39.57
C PRO A 19 -9.38 25.63 -40.57
N LEU A 20 -8.68 24.57 -40.16
CA LEU A 20 -8.43 23.38 -40.97
C LEU A 20 -8.92 22.09 -40.27
N TYR A 21 -10.12 22.14 -39.68
CA TYR A 21 -10.64 21.04 -38.85
C TYR A 21 -10.64 19.69 -39.56
N GLU A 22 -10.99 19.69 -40.85
CA GLU A 22 -11.01 18.47 -41.68
C GLU A 22 -9.67 17.74 -41.74
N LYS A 23 -8.55 18.42 -41.51
CA LYS A 23 -7.20 17.84 -41.53
C LYS A 23 -6.66 17.48 -40.14
N SER A 24 -7.39 17.80 -39.06
CA SER A 24 -6.90 17.61 -37.68
C SER A 24 -7.45 16.34 -37.04
N LEU A 25 -6.65 15.28 -36.99
CA LEU A 25 -7.04 13.99 -36.37
C LEU A 25 -7.29 14.10 -34.86
N ILE A 26 -6.47 14.90 -34.16
CA ILE A 26 -6.56 15.09 -32.71
C ILE A 26 -7.80 15.88 -32.34
N ASN A 27 -8.03 17.03 -32.99
CA ASN A 27 -9.20 17.84 -32.67
C ASN A 27 -10.49 17.12 -33.05
N LYS A 28 -10.52 16.33 -34.13
CA LYS A 28 -11.66 15.44 -34.43
C LYS A 28 -11.95 14.45 -33.32
N SER A 29 -10.92 13.91 -32.70
CA SER A 29 -11.05 12.92 -31.63
C SER A 29 -11.50 13.56 -30.32
N LEU A 30 -10.91 14.70 -29.95
CA LEU A 30 -11.35 15.50 -28.79
C LEU A 30 -12.80 15.99 -28.97
N CYS A 31 -13.19 16.44 -30.17
CA CYS A 31 -14.54 16.95 -30.42
C CYS A 31 -15.62 15.87 -30.31
N ARG A 32 -15.30 14.60 -30.58
CA ARG A 32 -16.25 13.48 -30.36
C ARG A 32 -16.62 13.31 -28.89
N VAL A 33 -15.71 13.65 -27.97
CA VAL A 33 -15.96 13.58 -26.52
C VAL A 33 -17.03 14.59 -26.12
N TYR A 34 -16.96 15.82 -26.65
CA TYR A 34 -17.95 16.86 -26.35
C TYR A 34 -19.35 16.52 -26.85
N LYS A 35 -19.45 16.00 -28.08
CA LYS A 35 -20.75 15.71 -28.72
C LYS A 35 -21.55 14.60 -28.05
N ASN A 36 -20.91 13.79 -27.20
CA ASN A 36 -21.55 12.68 -26.50
C ASN A 36 -21.99 13.04 -25.06
N ASN A 37 -21.86 14.29 -24.63
CA ASN A 37 -22.15 14.70 -23.25
C ASN A 37 -23.27 15.76 -23.22
N GLU A 38 -24.38 15.44 -22.56
CA GLU A 38 -25.58 16.29 -22.50
C GLU A 38 -25.34 17.64 -21.78
N ASN A 39 -24.30 17.75 -20.95
CA ASN A 39 -23.97 18.98 -20.22
C ASN A 39 -22.97 19.90 -20.96
N ILE A 40 -22.52 19.49 -22.15
CA ILE A 40 -21.55 20.23 -22.95
C ILE A 40 -22.24 20.79 -24.19
N THR A 41 -22.34 22.10 -24.25
CA THR A 41 -22.70 22.80 -25.49
C THR A 41 -21.44 22.96 -26.33
N PHE A 42 -21.36 22.19 -27.41
CA PHE A 42 -20.29 22.30 -28.40
C PHE A 42 -20.67 23.33 -29.46
N HIS A 43 -19.89 24.41 -29.56
CA HIS A 43 -20.14 25.53 -30.48
C HIS A 43 -18.94 25.74 -31.40
N ASP A 44 -19.07 25.31 -32.66
CA ASP A 44 -18.02 25.45 -33.68
C ASP A 44 -18.15 26.81 -34.38
N LEU A 45 -17.23 27.73 -34.09
CA LEU A 45 -17.27 29.08 -34.62
C LEU A 45 -17.09 29.13 -36.14
N TYR A 46 -16.27 28.25 -36.73
CA TYR A 46 -16.04 28.24 -38.18
C TYR A 46 -17.21 27.63 -38.95
N GLU A 47 -17.97 26.72 -38.31
CA GLU A 47 -19.22 26.19 -38.88
C GLU A 47 -20.35 27.22 -38.82
N VAL A 48 -20.47 27.94 -37.70
CA VAL A 48 -21.55 28.92 -37.47
C VAL A 48 -21.29 30.26 -38.15
N TYR A 49 -20.03 30.73 -38.17
CA TYR A 49 -19.64 32.03 -38.73
C TYR A 49 -18.56 31.90 -39.82
N PRO A 50 -18.83 31.20 -40.94
CA PRO A 50 -17.85 31.01 -42.01
C PRO A 50 -17.40 32.33 -42.67
N GLU A 51 -18.26 33.35 -42.64
CA GLU A 51 -17.99 34.70 -43.17
C GLU A 51 -17.48 35.69 -42.11
N PHE A 52 -17.21 35.23 -40.89
CA PHE A 52 -16.73 36.06 -39.77
C PHE A 52 -17.73 37.14 -39.29
N ASP A 53 -19.02 37.00 -39.64
CA ASP A 53 -20.10 37.86 -39.15
C ASP A 53 -20.69 37.28 -37.85
N ILE A 54 -20.13 37.68 -36.70
CA ILE A 54 -20.44 37.11 -35.39
C ILE A 54 -21.70 37.75 -34.80
N ASP A 55 -22.71 36.95 -34.46
CA ASP A 55 -23.89 37.41 -33.73
C ASP A 55 -23.55 37.64 -32.24
N ILE A 56 -23.16 38.87 -31.93
CA ILE A 56 -22.77 39.29 -30.58
C ILE A 56 -23.87 38.98 -29.56
N LYS A 57 -25.15 39.13 -29.92
CA LYS A 57 -26.25 38.97 -28.96
C LYS A 57 -26.42 37.49 -28.61
N TYR A 58 -26.42 36.62 -29.61
CA TYR A 58 -26.49 35.18 -29.43
C TYR A 58 -25.31 34.66 -28.57
N GLU A 59 -24.08 35.09 -28.86
CA GLU A 59 -22.90 34.67 -28.12
C GLU A 59 -22.94 35.09 -26.63
N LYS A 60 -23.47 36.29 -26.34
CA LYS A 60 -23.66 36.75 -24.95
C LYS A 60 -24.70 35.94 -24.19
N GLU A 61 -25.79 35.55 -24.86
CA GLU A 61 -26.81 34.66 -24.29
C GLU A 61 -26.20 33.28 -24.01
N LEU A 62 -25.40 32.75 -24.94
CA LEU A 62 -24.67 31.50 -24.80
C LEU A 62 -23.74 31.55 -23.58
N LEU A 63 -22.91 32.60 -23.44
CA LEU A 63 -22.03 32.77 -22.28
C LEU A 63 -22.78 32.89 -20.95
N SER A 64 -23.93 33.56 -20.96
CA SER A 64 -24.75 33.74 -19.77
C SER A 64 -25.30 32.41 -19.26
N GLY A 65 -25.66 31.50 -20.16
CA GLY A 65 -26.23 30.18 -19.85
C GLY A 65 -25.25 29.09 -19.40
N HIS A 66 -23.95 29.36 -19.35
CA HIS A 66 -22.91 28.36 -19.02
C HIS A 66 -21.98 28.81 -17.89
N ASP A 67 -21.53 27.87 -17.06
CA ASP A 67 -20.69 28.15 -15.89
C ASP A 67 -19.20 28.07 -16.22
N ILE A 68 -18.86 27.19 -17.17
CA ILE A 68 -17.48 26.93 -17.61
C ILE A 68 -17.37 27.20 -19.10
N ILE A 69 -16.36 27.97 -19.50
CA ILE A 69 -16.08 28.34 -20.88
C ILE A 69 -14.75 27.73 -21.29
N ILE A 70 -14.73 26.98 -22.38
CA ILE A 70 -13.53 26.35 -22.92
C ILE A 70 -13.22 26.97 -24.28
N TRP A 71 -12.07 27.64 -24.38
CA TRP A 71 -11.53 28.08 -25.66
C TRP A 71 -10.72 26.93 -26.26
N HIS A 72 -11.29 26.23 -27.24
CA HIS A 72 -10.65 25.08 -27.88
C HIS A 72 -10.16 25.45 -29.27
N HIS A 73 -8.84 25.47 -29.46
CA HIS A 73 -8.26 25.87 -30.72
C HIS A 73 -6.84 25.30 -30.95
N PRO A 74 -6.34 25.22 -32.19
CA PRO A 74 -4.94 24.91 -32.45
C PRO A 74 -4.03 26.08 -32.06
N PHE A 75 -2.79 25.79 -31.68
CA PHE A 75 -1.79 26.80 -31.35
C PHE A 75 -1.02 27.23 -32.60
N TYR A 76 -1.47 28.30 -33.24
CA TYR A 76 -0.84 28.83 -34.45
C TYR A 76 -0.07 30.09 -34.13
N TRP A 77 1.21 30.13 -34.52
CA TRP A 77 2.09 31.30 -34.33
C TRP A 77 1.94 31.93 -32.94
N TYR A 78 2.00 31.08 -31.91
CA TYR A 78 1.93 31.47 -30.50
C TYR A 78 0.58 32.08 -30.04
N SER A 79 -0.51 31.86 -30.78
CA SER A 79 -1.83 32.42 -30.47
C SER A 79 -2.99 31.50 -30.92
N CYS A 80 -4.21 32.01 -30.78
CA CYS A 80 -5.44 31.40 -31.28
C CYS A 80 -5.72 31.79 -32.75
N PRO A 81 -6.61 31.06 -33.46
CA PRO A 81 -7.03 31.42 -34.80
C PRO A 81 -7.73 32.78 -34.89
N PRO A 82 -7.70 33.45 -36.06
CA PRO A 82 -8.27 34.78 -36.23
C PRO A 82 -9.74 34.90 -35.81
N LEU A 83 -10.56 33.90 -36.11
CA LEU A 83 -12.00 33.95 -35.80
C LEU A 83 -12.26 33.96 -34.29
N LEU A 84 -11.55 33.13 -33.52
CA LEU A 84 -11.66 33.14 -32.06
C LEU A 84 -11.15 34.46 -31.47
N LYS A 85 -10.09 35.03 -32.04
CA LYS A 85 -9.60 36.35 -31.62
C LYS A 85 -10.64 37.44 -31.88
N GLN A 86 -11.26 37.45 -33.06
CA GLN A 86 -12.33 38.38 -33.40
C GLN A 86 -13.55 38.19 -32.49
N TRP A 87 -13.91 36.94 -32.19
CA TRP A 87 -14.95 36.63 -31.22
C TRP A 87 -14.65 37.22 -29.84
N ILE A 88 -13.42 37.05 -29.33
CA ILE A 88 -12.99 37.64 -28.05
C ILE A 88 -13.15 39.17 -28.07
N ASP A 89 -12.75 39.81 -29.17
CA ASP A 89 -12.78 41.28 -29.29
C ASP A 89 -14.21 41.85 -29.43
N MET A 90 -15.09 41.13 -30.12
CA MET A 90 -16.46 41.59 -30.40
C MET A 90 -17.46 41.21 -29.32
N VAL A 91 -17.32 40.03 -28.70
CA VAL A 91 -18.31 39.53 -27.73
C VAL A 91 -18.03 40.05 -26.32
N LEU A 92 -16.76 40.14 -25.92
CA LEU A 92 -16.37 40.65 -24.61
C LEU A 92 -16.40 42.19 -24.60
N GLU A 93 -17.58 42.79 -24.71
CA GLU A 93 -17.70 44.25 -24.84
C GLU A 93 -17.53 45.02 -23.52
N PHE A 94 -17.00 46.24 -23.63
CA PHE A 94 -16.93 47.20 -22.53
C PHE A 94 -18.33 47.53 -21.99
N LYS A 95 -18.45 47.65 -20.66
CA LYS A 95 -19.70 47.77 -19.88
C LYS A 95 -20.57 46.52 -19.81
N TRP A 96 -20.22 45.43 -20.50
CA TRP A 96 -20.89 44.13 -20.36
C TRP A 96 -19.98 43.07 -19.73
N ALA A 97 -18.84 42.78 -20.35
CA ALA A 97 -17.86 41.80 -19.83
C ALA A 97 -16.86 42.43 -18.87
N TYR A 98 -16.43 43.67 -19.13
CA TYR A 98 -15.44 44.40 -18.32
C TYR A 98 -15.73 45.91 -18.27
N GLY A 99 -15.01 46.65 -17.40
CA GLY A 99 -15.22 48.09 -17.20
C GLY A 99 -16.36 48.42 -16.22
N PRO A 100 -16.74 49.70 -16.06
CA PRO A 100 -17.78 50.11 -15.12
C PRO A 100 -19.13 49.44 -15.44
N GLY A 101 -19.63 48.62 -14.52
CA GLY A 101 -20.87 47.85 -14.69
C GLY A 101 -20.74 46.54 -15.48
N GLY A 102 -19.59 46.27 -16.09
CA GLY A 102 -19.35 45.04 -16.86
C GLY A 102 -18.97 43.86 -15.96
N ASN A 103 -19.99 43.13 -15.47
CA ASN A 103 -19.83 41.98 -14.56
C ASN A 103 -20.49 40.70 -15.09
N ALA A 104 -20.91 40.66 -16.36
CA ALA A 104 -21.73 39.57 -16.89
C ALA A 104 -21.05 38.19 -16.81
N LEU A 105 -19.71 38.15 -16.76
CA LEU A 105 -18.91 36.93 -16.69
C LEU A 105 -18.31 36.67 -15.30
N GLN A 106 -18.68 37.49 -14.30
CA GLN A 106 -18.14 37.34 -12.96
C GLN A 106 -18.51 35.98 -12.35
N GLY A 107 -17.50 35.27 -11.83
CA GLY A 107 -17.68 33.97 -11.17
C GLY A 107 -17.74 32.77 -12.11
N LYS A 108 -17.63 32.98 -13.42
CA LYS A 108 -17.48 31.89 -14.40
C LYS A 108 -16.04 31.40 -14.46
N PHE A 109 -15.86 30.13 -14.81
CA PHE A 109 -14.54 29.53 -15.02
C PHE A 109 -14.20 29.52 -16.51
N VAL A 110 -12.93 29.72 -16.84
CA VAL A 110 -12.46 29.65 -18.23
C VAL A 110 -11.15 28.89 -18.33
N MET A 111 -11.02 28.06 -19.36
CA MET A 111 -9.78 27.34 -19.66
C MET A 111 -9.52 27.26 -21.16
N GLN A 112 -8.30 26.88 -21.54
CA GLN A 112 -7.95 26.63 -22.94
C GLN A 112 -7.65 25.17 -23.19
N THR A 113 -8.16 24.64 -24.30
CA THR A 113 -7.84 23.31 -24.83
C THR A 113 -7.09 23.51 -26.13
N ILE A 114 -5.80 23.15 -26.16
CA ILE A 114 -4.89 23.58 -27.22
C ILE A 114 -4.17 22.38 -27.83
N SER A 115 -4.15 22.29 -29.16
CA SER A 115 -3.26 21.37 -29.87
C SER A 115 -2.06 22.11 -30.48
N ALA A 116 -0.84 21.74 -30.08
CA ALA A 116 0.40 22.32 -30.56
C ALA A 116 1.20 21.31 -31.40
N GLY A 117 1.76 21.78 -32.52
CA GLY A 117 2.53 20.92 -33.43
C GLY A 117 3.94 20.59 -32.93
N GLY A 118 4.51 21.41 -32.05
CA GLY A 118 5.81 21.16 -31.44
C GLY A 118 5.72 20.27 -30.19
N SER A 119 6.83 19.65 -29.82
CA SER A 119 6.93 18.84 -28.61
C SER A 119 6.94 19.69 -27.33
N GLN A 120 6.66 19.08 -26.19
CA GLN A 120 6.72 19.77 -24.89
C GLN A 120 8.11 20.37 -24.62
N ILE A 121 9.17 19.66 -25.01
CA ILE A 121 10.56 20.13 -24.89
C ILE A 121 10.80 21.36 -25.76
N ALA A 122 10.20 21.42 -26.96
CA ALA A 122 10.31 22.58 -27.83
C ALA A 122 9.75 23.85 -27.18
N TYR A 123 8.78 23.72 -26.26
CA TYR A 123 8.23 24.79 -25.42
C TYR A 123 8.79 24.74 -24.00
N SER A 124 10.12 24.81 -23.88
CA SER A 124 10.83 24.95 -22.62
C SER A 124 11.83 26.11 -22.69
N GLN A 125 12.50 26.43 -21.57
CA GLN A 125 13.53 27.48 -21.57
C GLN A 125 14.72 27.12 -22.46
N GLU A 126 15.00 25.83 -22.62
CA GLU A 126 16.11 25.30 -23.41
C GLU A 126 15.68 24.92 -24.85
N GLY A 127 14.37 24.81 -25.09
CA GLY A 127 13.80 24.48 -26.39
C GLY A 127 13.76 25.64 -27.38
N GLY A 128 13.54 25.33 -28.66
CA GLY A 128 13.54 26.32 -29.76
C GLY A 128 12.50 27.45 -29.61
N ASN A 129 11.40 27.23 -28.88
CA ASN A 129 10.41 28.27 -28.59
C ASN A 129 10.71 29.05 -27.31
N LYS A 130 11.82 28.79 -26.60
CA LYS A 130 12.38 29.55 -25.47
C LYS A 130 11.51 29.74 -24.22
N TYR A 131 10.23 29.39 -24.26
CA TYR A 131 9.29 29.55 -23.16
C TYR A 131 8.24 28.43 -23.15
N PRO A 132 7.75 28.04 -21.95
CA PRO A 132 6.56 27.20 -21.81
C PRO A 132 5.32 27.81 -22.46
N ILE A 133 4.46 26.96 -23.04
CA ILE A 133 3.17 27.40 -23.64
C ILE A 133 2.37 28.26 -22.67
N ARG A 134 2.35 27.93 -21.37
CA ARG A 134 1.66 28.74 -20.35
C ARG A 134 2.10 30.21 -20.33
N GLN A 135 3.35 30.52 -20.67
CA GLN A 135 3.81 31.91 -20.76
C GLN A 135 3.22 32.64 -21.96
N TYR A 136 3.11 31.96 -23.10
CA TYR A 136 2.47 32.50 -24.29
C TYR A 136 0.96 32.72 -24.11
N LEU A 137 0.33 32.02 -23.17
CA LEU A 137 -1.10 32.17 -22.88
C LEU A 137 -1.43 33.25 -21.86
N ARG A 138 -0.43 33.96 -21.32
CA ARG A 138 -0.66 35.07 -20.37
C ARG A 138 -1.62 36.14 -20.88
N PRO A 139 -1.64 36.54 -22.18
CA PRO A 139 -2.64 37.47 -22.67
C PRO A 139 -4.08 36.97 -22.47
N PHE A 140 -4.34 35.68 -22.69
CA PHE A 140 -5.66 35.07 -22.47
C PHE A 140 -6.03 35.03 -21.00
N GLN A 141 -5.08 34.67 -20.13
CA GLN A 141 -5.25 34.75 -18.68
C GLN A 141 -5.60 36.18 -18.24
N GLN A 142 -4.92 37.18 -18.80
CA GLN A 142 -5.20 38.58 -18.49
C GLN A 142 -6.58 39.03 -19.00
N THR A 143 -7.01 38.58 -20.19
CA THR A 143 -8.36 38.82 -20.70
C THR A 143 -9.42 38.24 -19.76
N ALA A 144 -9.21 37.00 -19.28
CA ALA A 144 -10.11 36.37 -18.32
C ALA A 144 -10.19 37.13 -16.99
N ASN A 145 -9.04 37.53 -16.45
CA ASN A 145 -8.96 38.32 -15.22
C ASN A 145 -9.68 39.68 -15.38
N LEU A 146 -9.50 40.35 -16.52
CA LEU A 146 -10.16 41.63 -16.81
C LEU A 146 -11.68 41.49 -16.85
N CYS A 147 -12.17 40.36 -17.34
CA CYS A 147 -13.60 40.00 -17.36
C CYS A 147 -14.10 39.36 -16.06
N LYS A 148 -13.27 39.33 -15.00
CA LYS A 148 -13.60 38.77 -13.68
C LYS A 148 -13.95 37.28 -13.68
N MET A 149 -13.42 36.53 -14.65
CA MET A 149 -13.50 35.06 -14.69
C MET A 149 -12.34 34.42 -13.92
N THR A 150 -12.51 33.18 -13.48
CA THR A 150 -11.43 32.38 -12.90
C THR A 150 -10.74 31.56 -13.99
N TYR A 151 -9.49 31.90 -14.31
CA TYR A 151 -8.69 31.21 -15.33
C TYR A 151 -8.08 29.92 -14.77
N LEU A 152 -8.46 28.79 -15.35
CA LEU A 152 -7.96 27.46 -14.98
C LEU A 152 -6.71 27.08 -15.81
N PRO A 153 -5.90 26.11 -15.33
CA PRO A 153 -4.80 25.55 -16.10
C PRO A 153 -5.23 25.10 -17.51
N PRO A 154 -4.46 25.44 -18.57
CA PRO A 154 -4.78 24.99 -19.92
C PRO A 154 -4.49 23.51 -20.09
N PHE A 155 -5.32 22.83 -20.87
CA PHE A 155 -5.04 21.50 -21.39
C PHE A 155 -4.31 21.62 -22.72
N VAL A 156 -3.15 20.98 -22.85
CA VAL A 156 -2.28 21.14 -24.02
C VAL A 156 -1.88 19.77 -24.56
N VAL A 157 -2.17 19.54 -25.83
CA VAL A 157 -1.75 18.37 -26.59
C VAL A 157 -0.55 18.75 -27.45
N TYR A 158 0.63 18.21 -27.13
CA TYR A 158 1.86 18.41 -27.89
C TYR A 158 1.98 17.41 -29.04
N ASP A 159 2.93 17.66 -29.95
CA ASP A 159 3.27 16.78 -31.08
C ASP A 159 2.08 16.48 -32.00
N SER A 160 1.17 17.43 -32.17
CA SER A 160 -0.16 17.20 -32.76
C SER A 160 -0.15 16.62 -34.19
N ASN A 161 0.98 16.67 -34.87
CA ASN A 161 1.17 16.20 -36.24
C ASN A 161 1.74 14.76 -36.31
N ARG A 162 2.10 14.14 -35.17
CA ARG A 162 2.78 12.83 -35.07
C ARG A 162 2.09 11.84 -34.11
N VAL A 163 0.85 12.12 -33.70
CA VAL A 163 0.13 11.33 -32.70
C VAL A 163 -0.62 10.17 -33.34
N ASP A 164 -0.39 8.95 -32.85
CA ASP A 164 -1.08 7.72 -33.27
C ASP A 164 -2.41 7.54 -32.52
N SER A 165 -3.30 6.71 -33.07
CA SER A 165 -4.66 6.41 -32.60
C SER A 165 -4.75 5.94 -31.15
N GLU A 166 -3.76 5.22 -30.61
CA GLU A 166 -3.68 4.86 -29.19
C GLU A 166 -3.31 6.04 -28.30
N LYS A 167 -2.31 6.84 -28.68
CA LYS A 167 -1.95 8.07 -27.94
C LYS A 167 -3.12 9.06 -27.90
N ILE A 168 -3.91 9.13 -28.96
CA ILE A 168 -5.14 9.94 -29.00
C ILE A 168 -6.16 9.49 -27.94
N LYS A 169 -6.32 8.18 -27.71
CA LYS A 169 -7.21 7.66 -26.65
C LYS A 169 -6.72 8.03 -25.25
N ASN A 170 -5.42 7.90 -24.99
CA ASN A 170 -4.82 8.27 -23.70
C ASN A 170 -4.90 9.78 -23.44
N ILE A 171 -4.74 10.61 -24.48
CA ILE A 171 -4.91 12.06 -24.35
C ILE A 171 -6.38 12.41 -24.03
N VAL A 172 -7.33 11.68 -24.60
CA VAL A 172 -8.76 11.86 -24.32
C VAL A 172 -9.11 11.45 -22.89
N SER A 173 -8.56 10.36 -22.36
CA SER A 173 -8.78 9.95 -20.96
C SER A 173 -8.17 10.96 -19.98
N HIS A 174 -6.94 11.41 -20.24
CA HIS A 174 -6.27 12.43 -19.42
C HIS A 174 -6.99 13.79 -19.41
N TYR A 175 -7.68 14.12 -20.50
CA TYR A 175 -8.56 15.31 -20.56
C TYR A 175 -9.78 15.19 -19.63
N GLN A 176 -10.36 13.99 -19.55
CA GLN A 176 -11.47 13.69 -18.64
C GLN A 176 -11.02 13.69 -17.17
N GLU A 177 -9.81 13.17 -16.88
CA GLU A 177 -9.19 13.17 -15.55
C GLU A 177 -8.79 14.57 -15.06
N ALA A 178 -8.23 15.42 -15.92
CA ALA A 178 -7.81 16.78 -15.54
C ALA A 178 -8.98 17.67 -15.10
N GLN A 179 -10.21 17.29 -15.44
CA GLN A 179 -11.45 17.93 -15.00
C GLN A 179 -11.87 17.52 -13.57
N MET A 180 -11.19 16.55 -12.97
CA MET A 180 -11.61 15.81 -11.77
C MET A 180 -10.64 15.96 -10.58
N SER A 181 -10.27 17.18 -10.17
CA SER A 181 -9.47 17.40 -8.94
C SER A 181 -10.17 16.97 -7.64
N ASN A 182 -11.47 16.64 -7.69
CA ASN A 182 -12.21 16.00 -6.60
C ASN A 182 -11.98 14.48 -6.50
N GLU A 183 -11.38 13.83 -7.51
CA GLU A 183 -11.33 12.37 -7.58
C GLU A 183 -10.34 11.76 -6.59
N PHE A 184 -9.15 12.34 -6.42
CA PHE A 184 -8.15 11.81 -5.47
C PHE A 184 -8.67 11.76 -4.02
N LEU A 185 -9.32 12.84 -3.56
CA LEU A 185 -9.88 12.89 -2.20
C LEU A 185 -11.08 11.94 -2.04
N ILE A 186 -11.91 11.80 -3.08
CA ILE A 186 -13.02 10.85 -3.08
C ILE A 186 -12.50 9.40 -3.08
N GLN A 187 -11.49 9.08 -3.90
CA GLN A 187 -10.86 7.76 -3.93
C GLN A 187 -10.21 7.43 -2.59
N ALA A 188 -9.44 8.36 -2.00
CA ALA A 188 -8.87 8.18 -0.67
C ALA A 188 -9.95 7.95 0.40
N LEU A 189 -11.05 8.70 0.35
CA LEU A 189 -12.20 8.52 1.24
C LEU A 189 -12.87 7.14 1.05
N VAL A 190 -13.05 6.71 -0.21
CA VAL A 190 -13.60 5.39 -0.53
C VAL A 190 -12.70 4.28 0.00
N TYR A 191 -11.37 4.39 -0.15
CA TYR A 191 -10.42 3.38 0.32
C TYR A 191 -10.39 3.26 1.82
N ILE A 192 -10.28 4.40 2.52
CA ILE A 192 -10.30 4.44 3.97
C ILE A 192 -11.67 3.96 4.48
N GLY A 193 -12.77 4.43 3.90
CA GLY A 193 -14.13 4.04 4.25
C GLY A 193 -14.40 2.55 4.07
N ALA A 194 -14.01 1.98 2.92
CA ALA A 194 -14.14 0.55 2.65
C ALA A 194 -13.32 -0.27 3.63
N SER A 195 -12.08 0.14 3.92
CA SER A 195 -11.22 -0.51 4.90
C SER A 195 -11.81 -0.46 6.33
N MET A 196 -12.38 0.68 6.75
CA MET A 196 -13.03 0.84 8.06
C MET A 196 -14.23 -0.09 8.24
N VAL A 197 -14.90 -0.50 7.16
CA VAL A 197 -16.04 -1.43 7.21
C VAL A 197 -15.58 -2.89 7.08
N LEU A 198 -14.75 -3.19 6.09
CA LEU A 198 -14.41 -4.57 5.72
C LEU A 198 -13.37 -5.19 6.65
N VAL A 199 -12.44 -4.42 7.21
CA VAL A 199 -11.44 -4.94 8.16
C VAL A 199 -12.09 -5.46 9.45
N PRO A 200 -13.00 -4.73 10.13
CA PRO A 200 -13.72 -5.27 11.28
C PRO A 200 -14.59 -6.50 10.94
N ILE A 201 -15.20 -6.53 9.75
CA ILE A 201 -15.99 -7.68 9.29
C ILE A 201 -15.09 -8.90 9.14
N ALA A 202 -13.95 -8.77 8.45
CA ALA A 202 -12.96 -9.83 8.28
C ALA A 202 -12.49 -10.38 9.64
N LYS A 203 -12.22 -9.49 10.60
CA LYS A 203 -11.85 -9.90 11.96
C LYS A 203 -12.97 -10.65 12.68
N LYS A 204 -14.23 -10.24 12.51
CA LYS A 204 -15.40 -10.91 13.12
C LYS A 204 -15.61 -12.33 12.61
N ILE A 205 -15.26 -12.60 11.34
CA ILE A 205 -15.34 -13.94 10.74
C ILE A 205 -14.09 -14.81 11.01
N GLY A 206 -13.12 -14.31 11.78
CA GLY A 206 -11.90 -15.03 12.16
C GLY A 206 -10.75 -14.93 11.16
N LEU A 207 -10.81 -14.00 10.20
CA LEU A 207 -9.74 -13.70 9.26
C LEU A 207 -8.85 -12.57 9.79
N SER A 208 -7.62 -12.45 9.28
CA SER A 208 -6.72 -11.38 9.68
C SER A 208 -7.08 -10.03 9.07
N SER A 209 -6.65 -8.95 9.72
CA SER A 209 -6.93 -7.58 9.25
C SER A 209 -6.45 -7.31 7.81
N ILE A 210 -5.33 -7.93 7.43
CA ILE A 210 -4.73 -7.83 6.09
C ILE A 210 -5.69 -8.34 5.01
N VAL A 211 -6.40 -9.43 5.30
CA VAL A 211 -7.40 -10.00 4.38
C VAL A 211 -8.56 -9.03 4.18
N GLY A 212 -8.93 -8.30 5.23
CA GLY A 212 -9.94 -7.24 5.14
C GLY A 212 -9.54 -6.11 4.19
N TYR A 213 -8.27 -5.69 4.22
CA TYR A 213 -7.73 -4.70 3.29
C TYR A 213 -7.73 -5.22 1.85
N LEU A 214 -7.31 -6.47 1.63
CA LEU A 214 -7.31 -7.09 0.31
C LEU A 214 -8.73 -7.21 -0.28
N ILE A 215 -9.69 -7.67 0.53
CA ILE A 215 -11.11 -7.74 0.13
C ILE A 215 -11.65 -6.33 -0.16
N ALA A 216 -11.26 -5.32 0.61
CA ALA A 216 -11.63 -3.93 0.33
C ALA A 216 -11.16 -3.50 -1.05
N GLY A 217 -9.89 -3.75 -1.39
CA GLY A 217 -9.35 -3.49 -2.73
C GLY A 217 -10.13 -4.17 -3.85
N ILE A 218 -10.45 -5.45 -3.68
CA ILE A 218 -11.24 -6.22 -4.66
C ILE A 218 -12.64 -5.61 -4.86
N ILE A 219 -13.30 -5.23 -3.77
CA ILE A 219 -14.68 -4.70 -3.81
C ILE A 219 -14.72 -3.29 -4.41
N ILE A 220 -13.79 -2.42 -4.07
CA ILE A 220 -13.76 -1.03 -4.58
C ILE A 220 -13.16 -0.93 -5.98
N GLY A 221 -12.38 -1.93 -6.39
CA GLY A 221 -11.67 -1.97 -7.66
C GLY A 221 -12.59 -1.93 -8.89
N PRO A 222 -11.98 -1.83 -10.09
CA PRO A 222 -12.68 -1.60 -11.36
C PRO A 222 -13.63 -2.75 -11.78
N PHE A 223 -13.57 -3.89 -11.09
CA PHE A 223 -14.37 -5.06 -11.44
C PHE A 223 -15.68 -5.20 -10.66
N VAL A 224 -15.76 -4.65 -9.44
CA VAL A 224 -16.91 -4.88 -8.55
C VAL A 224 -17.76 -3.63 -8.42
N LEU A 225 -17.27 -2.59 -7.74
CA LEU A 225 -18.01 -1.34 -7.55
C LEU A 225 -17.55 -0.20 -8.48
N GLN A 226 -16.40 -0.33 -9.15
CA GLN A 226 -15.84 0.72 -10.04
C GLN A 226 -15.65 2.07 -9.35
N LEU A 227 -15.46 2.07 -8.02
CA LEU A 227 -15.29 3.30 -7.25
C LEU A 227 -13.83 3.78 -7.23
N ALA A 228 -12.90 2.93 -7.65
CA ALA A 228 -11.46 3.21 -7.71
C ALA A 228 -11.01 4.00 -8.97
N GLY A 229 -11.93 4.32 -9.89
CA GLY A 229 -11.61 4.94 -11.19
C GLY A 229 -11.02 3.96 -12.20
N ASP A 230 -10.95 4.35 -13.47
CA ASP A 230 -10.38 3.54 -14.55
C ASP A 230 -8.84 3.50 -14.55
N ASN A 231 -8.18 4.35 -13.74
CA ASN A 231 -6.73 4.50 -13.68
C ASN A 231 -6.14 3.92 -12.39
N GLY A 232 -5.92 2.62 -12.37
CA GLY A 232 -5.21 1.93 -11.28
C GLY A 232 -3.75 2.37 -11.08
N GLU A 233 -3.19 3.22 -11.95
CA GLU A 233 -1.79 3.64 -11.93
C GLU A 233 -1.44 4.59 -10.76
N ASP A 234 -2.31 5.57 -10.44
CA ASP A 234 -2.05 6.52 -9.34
C ASP A 234 -2.01 5.82 -7.96
N ILE A 235 -2.83 4.78 -7.81
CA ILE A 235 -2.89 3.91 -6.62
C ILE A 235 -1.64 3.03 -6.55
N MET A 236 -1.10 2.64 -7.70
CA MET A 236 0.09 1.80 -7.79
C MET A 236 1.31 2.57 -7.30
N HIS A 237 1.47 3.85 -7.68
CA HIS A 237 2.55 4.70 -7.13
C HIS A 237 2.43 4.92 -5.61
N ALA A 238 1.21 5.06 -5.09
CA ALA A 238 0.99 5.15 -3.65
C ALA A 238 1.31 3.81 -2.92
N SER A 239 1.03 2.67 -3.56
CA SER A 239 1.37 1.33 -3.07
C SER A 239 2.87 1.08 -3.09
N GLU A 240 3.56 1.45 -4.16
CA GLU A 240 5.03 1.36 -4.30
C GLU A 240 5.72 2.10 -3.15
N PHE A 241 5.25 3.30 -2.83
CA PHE A 241 5.76 4.05 -1.68
C PHE A 241 5.53 3.30 -0.35
N GLY A 242 4.37 2.69 -0.17
CA GLY A 242 4.07 1.86 1.00
C GLY A 242 5.02 0.66 1.15
N VAL A 243 5.31 -0.04 0.04
CA VAL A 243 6.29 -1.13 0.01
C VAL A 243 7.68 -0.61 0.38
N VAL A 244 8.11 0.50 -0.21
CA VAL A 244 9.42 1.10 0.03
C VAL A 244 9.64 1.42 1.51
N LEU A 245 8.64 1.98 2.19
CA LEU A 245 8.72 2.26 3.63
C LEU A 245 8.67 0.99 4.48
N MET A 246 7.86 0.01 4.09
CA MET A 246 7.83 -1.30 4.77
C MET A 246 9.18 -1.99 4.71
N LEU A 247 9.83 -2.00 3.55
CA LEU A 247 11.13 -2.63 3.39
C LEU A 247 12.22 -1.94 4.21
N PHE A 248 12.15 -0.63 4.33
CA PHE A 248 13.01 0.10 5.25
C PHE A 248 12.80 -0.36 6.69
N LEU A 249 11.54 -0.44 7.14
CA LEU A 249 11.21 -0.85 8.50
C LEU A 249 11.61 -2.31 8.77
N ILE A 250 11.37 -3.23 7.83
CA ILE A 250 11.84 -4.61 7.94
C ILE A 250 13.36 -4.64 8.07
N GLY A 251 14.07 -3.82 7.27
CA GLY A 251 15.51 -3.66 7.39
C GLY A 251 15.97 -3.21 8.78
N LEU A 252 15.23 -2.30 9.43
CA LEU A 252 15.48 -1.86 10.82
C LEU A 252 15.13 -2.92 11.86
N GLU A 253 14.11 -3.74 11.60
CA GLU A 253 13.64 -4.81 12.51
C GLU A 253 14.62 -5.99 12.56
N LEU A 254 15.48 -6.17 11.55
CA LEU A 254 16.52 -7.19 11.55
C LEU A 254 17.45 -7.02 12.76
N ASP A 255 17.23 -7.84 13.78
CA ASP A 255 18.07 -7.93 14.97
C ASP A 255 19.17 -8.99 14.75
N PRO A 256 20.44 -8.58 14.53
CA PRO A 256 21.52 -9.53 14.26
C PRO A 256 21.78 -10.49 15.43
N GLN A 257 21.43 -10.11 16.66
CA GLN A 257 21.61 -10.95 17.85
C GLN A 257 20.58 -12.08 17.89
N LYS A 258 19.28 -11.77 17.72
CA LYS A 258 18.22 -12.79 17.62
C LYS A 258 18.43 -13.72 16.43
N PHE A 259 18.90 -13.18 15.29
CA PHE A 259 19.31 -14.00 14.15
C PHE A 259 20.39 -15.01 14.57
N TRP A 260 21.40 -14.58 15.31
CA TRP A 260 22.50 -15.44 15.72
C TRP A 260 22.04 -16.54 16.70
N GLU A 261 21.13 -16.22 17.61
CA GLU A 261 20.52 -17.20 18.52
C GLU A 261 19.72 -18.27 17.76
N MET A 262 18.93 -17.85 16.77
CA MET A 262 18.06 -18.73 15.97
C MET A 262 18.72 -19.31 14.72
N ARG A 263 20.02 -19.06 14.49
CA ARG A 263 20.73 -19.38 13.23
C ARG A 263 20.54 -20.81 12.72
N LYS A 264 20.45 -21.80 13.61
CA LYS A 264 20.24 -23.20 13.22
C LYS A 264 18.86 -23.41 12.59
N ALA A 265 17.83 -22.77 13.15
CA ALA A 265 16.48 -22.82 12.62
C ALA A 265 16.38 -21.98 11.33
N ILE A 266 16.90 -20.75 11.33
CA ILE A 266 16.85 -19.84 10.18
C ILE A 266 17.58 -20.43 8.97
N VAL A 267 18.85 -20.82 9.15
CA VAL A 267 19.66 -21.39 8.07
C VAL A 267 19.21 -22.81 7.71
N GLY A 268 18.71 -23.58 8.69
CA GLY A 268 18.20 -24.93 8.43
C GLY A 268 16.85 -24.93 7.72
N LEU A 269 15.78 -24.55 8.43
CA LEU A 269 14.41 -24.53 7.92
C LEU A 269 14.23 -23.56 6.76
N GLY A 270 14.72 -22.32 6.89
CA GLY A 270 14.56 -21.27 5.88
C GLY A 270 15.22 -21.63 4.56
N THR A 271 16.50 -22.02 4.59
CA THR A 271 17.22 -22.42 3.37
C THR A 271 16.63 -23.67 2.74
N ALA A 272 16.29 -24.69 3.56
CA ALA A 272 15.68 -25.91 3.04
C ALA A 272 14.34 -25.60 2.38
N GLN A 273 13.49 -24.79 3.01
CA GLN A 273 12.21 -24.39 2.44
C GLN A 273 12.39 -23.65 1.13
N MET A 274 13.24 -22.61 1.10
CA MET A 274 13.37 -21.76 -0.07
C MET A 274 13.99 -22.49 -1.26
N LEU A 275 15.10 -23.23 -1.04
CA LEU A 275 15.79 -23.95 -2.13
C LEU A 275 14.97 -25.13 -2.66
N VAL A 276 14.39 -25.94 -1.78
CA VAL A 276 13.59 -27.11 -2.21
C VAL A 276 12.32 -26.66 -2.90
N THR A 277 11.61 -25.67 -2.34
CA THR A 277 10.41 -25.10 -2.98
C THR A 277 10.75 -24.46 -4.32
N GLY A 278 11.78 -23.61 -4.35
CA GLY A 278 12.21 -22.92 -5.56
C GLY A 278 12.64 -23.90 -6.65
N PHE A 279 13.36 -24.98 -6.31
CA PHE A 279 13.77 -26.00 -7.27
C PHE A 279 12.58 -26.79 -7.84
N ILE A 280 11.64 -27.22 -6.99
CA ILE A 280 10.46 -27.98 -7.44
C ILE A 280 9.54 -27.09 -8.28
N LEU A 281 9.30 -25.84 -7.85
CA LEU A 281 8.52 -24.88 -8.64
C LEU A 281 9.21 -24.54 -9.96
N TYR A 282 10.53 -24.39 -9.98
CA TYR A 282 11.29 -24.19 -11.21
C TYR A 282 11.04 -25.32 -12.21
N ILE A 283 11.17 -26.57 -11.78
CA ILE A 283 10.90 -27.74 -12.63
C ILE A 283 9.45 -27.72 -13.13
N ALA A 284 8.49 -27.43 -12.25
CA ALA A 284 7.08 -27.36 -12.63
C ALA A 284 6.83 -26.26 -13.68
N LEU A 285 7.46 -25.09 -13.53
CA LEU A 285 7.25 -23.92 -14.37
C LEU A 285 7.95 -24.01 -15.73
N LEU A 286 8.98 -24.86 -15.90
CA LEU A 286 9.60 -25.11 -17.21
C LEU A 286 8.60 -25.59 -18.27
N PHE A 287 7.47 -26.18 -17.86
CA PHE A 287 6.41 -26.62 -18.76
C PHE A 287 5.40 -25.53 -19.15
N PHE A 288 5.35 -24.42 -18.39
CA PHE A 288 4.35 -23.36 -18.55
C PHE A 288 4.95 -22.05 -19.05
N VAL A 289 6.26 -21.86 -18.89
CA VAL A 289 6.94 -20.59 -19.12
C VAL A 289 7.97 -20.75 -20.24
N PRO A 290 8.08 -19.79 -21.18
CA PRO A 290 8.87 -19.98 -22.40
C PRO A 290 10.39 -20.04 -22.18
N THR A 291 10.92 -19.42 -21.13
CA THR A 291 12.37 -19.39 -20.86
C THR A 291 12.69 -19.89 -19.45
N TRP A 292 13.88 -20.50 -19.31
CA TRP A 292 14.34 -20.98 -18.00
C TRP A 292 14.64 -19.82 -17.04
N GLN A 293 15.00 -18.64 -17.54
CA GLN A 293 15.22 -17.42 -16.74
C GLN A 293 13.92 -16.93 -16.12
N SER A 294 12.85 -16.86 -16.93
CA SER A 294 11.51 -16.55 -16.46
C SER A 294 11.04 -17.59 -15.44
N ALA A 295 11.24 -18.89 -15.71
CA ALA A 295 10.83 -19.97 -14.81
C ALA A 295 11.56 -19.90 -13.45
N VAL A 296 12.87 -19.68 -13.42
CA VAL A 296 13.63 -19.59 -12.16
C VAL A 296 13.24 -18.34 -11.38
N THR A 297 12.98 -17.23 -12.08
CA THR A 297 12.57 -15.96 -11.46
C THR A 297 11.20 -16.07 -10.81
N ILE A 298 10.22 -16.64 -11.51
CA ILE A 298 8.88 -16.89 -10.97
C ILE A 298 8.94 -17.92 -9.83
N ALA A 299 9.76 -18.96 -9.94
CA ALA A 299 9.91 -19.96 -8.87
C ALA A 299 10.49 -19.36 -7.59
N LEU A 300 11.49 -18.47 -7.69
CA LEU A 300 12.03 -17.73 -6.54
C LEU A 300 10.99 -16.78 -5.94
N ALA A 301 10.22 -16.09 -6.79
CA ALA A 301 9.11 -15.24 -6.34
C ALA A 301 8.04 -16.02 -5.56
N PHE A 302 7.62 -17.17 -6.08
CA PHE A 302 6.61 -18.01 -5.44
C PHE A 302 7.13 -18.78 -4.23
N ALA A 303 8.42 -19.08 -4.16
CA ALA A 303 9.02 -19.75 -3.01
C ALA A 303 8.90 -18.93 -1.71
N MET A 304 8.90 -17.59 -1.81
CA MET A 304 8.71 -16.67 -0.69
C MET A 304 7.27 -16.64 -0.20
N SER A 305 7.07 -16.42 1.09
CA SER A 305 5.77 -16.39 1.76
C SER A 305 5.49 -14.99 2.30
N SER A 306 4.22 -14.66 2.56
CA SER A 306 3.87 -13.33 3.06
C SER A 306 4.14 -13.18 4.56
N THR A 307 5.13 -12.37 4.92
CA THR A 307 5.51 -12.12 6.32
C THR A 307 4.37 -11.45 7.07
N ALA A 308 3.77 -10.42 6.44
CA ALA A 308 2.66 -9.68 7.02
C ALA A 308 1.46 -10.58 7.33
N ILE A 309 0.98 -11.37 6.36
CA ILE A 309 -0.20 -12.24 6.55
C ILE A 309 0.06 -13.26 7.65
N VAL A 310 1.22 -13.92 7.62
CA VAL A 310 1.51 -15.03 8.54
C VAL A 310 1.74 -14.56 9.96
N LEU A 311 2.63 -13.59 10.17
CA LEU A 311 2.93 -13.11 11.51
C LEU A 311 1.73 -12.41 12.15
N GLN A 312 0.96 -11.65 11.36
CA GLN A 312 -0.27 -11.03 11.86
C GLN A 312 -1.29 -12.09 12.26
N THR A 313 -1.51 -13.11 11.42
CA THR A 313 -2.45 -14.20 11.73
C THR A 313 -2.02 -14.99 12.96
N LEU A 314 -0.73 -15.33 13.08
CA LEU A 314 -0.19 -16.02 14.26
C LEU A 314 -0.32 -15.16 15.52
N LYS A 315 -0.09 -13.84 15.43
CA LYS A 315 -0.23 -12.91 16.56
C LYS A 315 -1.68 -12.77 16.99
N GLU A 316 -2.60 -12.59 16.05
CA GLU A 316 -4.03 -12.46 16.33
C GLU A 316 -4.64 -13.74 16.91
N LYS A 317 -4.13 -14.91 16.51
CA LYS A 317 -4.54 -16.22 17.03
C LYS A 317 -3.77 -16.68 18.27
N GLY A 318 -2.77 -15.91 18.73
CA GLY A 318 -1.95 -16.26 19.89
C GLY A 318 -0.95 -17.40 19.66
N PHE A 319 -0.69 -17.78 18.41
CA PHE A 319 0.22 -18.88 18.03
C PHE A 319 1.69 -18.46 17.92
N SER A 320 2.03 -17.18 18.08
CA SER A 320 3.40 -16.68 17.91
C SER A 320 4.44 -17.38 18.79
N LYS A 321 4.06 -17.86 19.98
CA LYS A 321 4.97 -18.56 20.91
C LYS A 321 5.08 -20.06 20.65
N MET A 322 4.21 -20.64 19.81
CA MET A 322 4.22 -22.07 19.50
C MET A 322 5.41 -22.46 18.63
N VAL A 323 5.71 -23.77 18.56
CA VAL A 323 6.76 -24.31 17.68
C VAL A 323 6.51 -23.95 16.22
N SER A 324 5.25 -24.05 15.78
CA SER A 324 4.81 -23.61 14.45
C SER A 324 5.11 -22.13 14.22
N GLY A 325 4.77 -21.26 15.18
CA GLY A 325 5.00 -19.82 15.09
C GLY A 325 6.49 -19.44 15.03
N GLN A 326 7.34 -20.04 15.88
CA GLN A 326 8.79 -19.80 15.86
C GLN A 326 9.44 -20.29 14.56
N ALA A 327 9.01 -21.44 14.04
CA ALA A 327 9.52 -21.96 12.78
C ALA A 327 9.03 -21.15 11.58
N SER A 328 7.77 -20.71 11.58
CA SER A 328 7.25 -19.78 10.57
C SER A 328 8.05 -18.50 10.56
N PHE A 329 8.29 -17.91 11.74
CA PHE A 329 9.15 -16.74 11.87
C PHE A 329 10.56 -16.98 11.33
N ALA A 330 11.18 -18.13 11.63
CA ALA A 330 12.52 -18.46 11.14
C ALA A 330 12.60 -18.58 9.61
N VAL A 331 11.59 -19.18 8.97
CA VAL A 331 11.50 -19.27 7.50
C VAL A 331 11.29 -17.89 6.88
N LEU A 332 10.34 -17.11 7.40
CA LEU A 332 10.04 -15.76 6.90
C LEU A 332 11.25 -14.83 7.01
N LEU A 333 11.91 -14.82 8.17
CA LEU A 333 13.12 -14.03 8.37
C LEU A 333 14.24 -14.40 7.38
N PHE A 334 14.39 -15.69 7.08
CA PHE A 334 15.34 -16.12 6.06
C PHE A 334 14.95 -15.63 4.66
N GLN A 335 13.67 -15.72 4.29
CA GLN A 335 13.16 -15.24 3.01
C GLN A 335 13.35 -13.72 2.85
N ASP A 336 13.04 -12.96 3.89
CA ASP A 336 13.23 -11.51 3.94
C ASP A 336 14.70 -11.12 3.75
N ILE A 337 15.65 -11.93 4.27
CA ILE A 337 17.08 -11.72 4.04
C ILE A 337 17.50 -12.17 2.62
N ALA A 338 16.92 -13.26 2.13
CA ALA A 338 17.25 -13.84 0.83
C ALA A 338 16.81 -12.97 -0.36
N ILE A 339 15.92 -11.99 -0.15
CA ILE A 339 15.52 -11.07 -1.20
C ILE A 339 16.71 -10.28 -1.79
N ILE A 340 17.69 -9.91 -0.96
CA ILE A 340 18.88 -9.14 -1.41
C ILE A 340 19.66 -9.94 -2.46
N PRO A 341 20.18 -11.15 -2.17
CA PRO A 341 20.95 -11.89 -3.15
C PRO A 341 20.10 -12.26 -4.37
N ILE A 342 18.79 -12.50 -4.23
CA ILE A 342 17.91 -12.75 -5.36
C ILE A 342 17.86 -11.52 -6.29
N LEU A 343 17.52 -10.35 -5.76
CA LEU A 343 17.48 -9.09 -6.53
C LEU A 343 18.83 -8.73 -7.14
N ALA A 344 19.94 -9.05 -6.46
CA ALA A 344 21.28 -8.83 -7.00
C ALA A 344 21.62 -9.76 -8.18
N ILE A 345 21.09 -10.99 -8.20
CA ILE A 345 21.35 -11.97 -9.26
C ILE A 345 20.42 -11.77 -10.46
N LEU A 346 19.19 -11.30 -10.27
CA LEU A 346 18.20 -11.16 -11.35
C LEU A 346 18.70 -10.37 -12.58
N PRO A 347 19.39 -9.22 -12.46
CA PRO A 347 19.93 -8.48 -13.61
C PRO A 347 20.86 -9.30 -14.50
N PHE A 348 21.56 -10.30 -13.94
CA PHE A 348 22.45 -11.19 -14.68
C PHE A 348 21.69 -12.28 -15.47
N LEU A 349 20.41 -12.50 -15.16
CA LEU A 349 19.52 -13.42 -15.88
C LEU A 349 18.75 -12.70 -17.01
N GLY A 350 18.69 -11.37 -16.98
CA GLY A 350 18.04 -10.55 -18.02
C GLY A 350 18.75 -10.66 -19.37
N THR A 351 18.01 -10.98 -20.42
CA THR A 351 18.54 -11.12 -21.79
C THR A 351 18.44 -9.83 -22.61
N LYS A 352 17.69 -8.84 -22.12
CA LYS A 352 17.61 -7.47 -22.65
C LYS A 352 17.37 -6.52 -21.47
N MET A 353 18.38 -5.76 -21.06
CA MET A 353 18.09 -4.57 -20.27
C MET A 353 17.40 -3.58 -21.19
N VAL A 354 16.07 -3.53 -21.13
CA VAL A 354 15.30 -2.42 -21.66
C VAL A 354 15.63 -1.23 -20.77
N VAL A 355 16.71 -0.53 -21.10
CA VAL A 355 16.76 0.90 -20.84
C VAL A 355 15.50 1.44 -21.52
N GLY A 356 14.60 2.05 -20.75
CA GLY A 356 13.37 2.58 -21.30
C GLY A 356 13.70 3.41 -22.55
N GLU A 357 12.93 3.23 -23.61
CA GLU A 357 12.88 4.19 -24.73
C GLU A 357 12.23 5.49 -24.24
N GLY A 358 12.89 6.15 -23.29
CA GLY A 358 12.67 7.54 -22.92
C GLY A 358 13.81 8.32 -23.55
N ASP A 359 13.48 9.12 -24.56
CA ASP A 359 14.38 10.08 -25.19
C ASP A 359 14.75 11.16 -24.15
N HIS A 360 15.72 10.83 -23.29
CA HIS A 360 16.29 11.70 -22.28
C HIS A 360 17.77 11.93 -22.58
N SER A 361 18.00 12.99 -23.34
CA SER A 361 19.25 13.74 -23.37
C SER A 361 19.76 13.95 -21.93
N GLY A 362 20.89 13.32 -21.59
CA GLY A 362 21.70 13.71 -20.43
C GLY A 362 22.03 12.64 -19.39
N SER A 363 21.72 11.35 -19.60
CA SER A 363 22.33 10.31 -18.78
C SER A 363 23.73 9.98 -19.32
N PHE A 364 24.74 9.92 -18.45
CA PHE A 364 26.15 9.61 -18.75
C PHE A 364 26.38 8.16 -19.25
N MET A 365 25.37 7.51 -19.82
CA MET A 365 25.27 6.04 -19.85
C MET A 365 24.56 5.53 -21.12
N ASP A 366 25.04 5.92 -22.29
CA ASP A 366 24.46 5.44 -23.56
C ASP A 366 25.31 4.43 -24.35
N ASP A 367 26.49 4.04 -23.85
CA ASP A 367 27.30 3.03 -24.56
C ASP A 367 28.32 2.34 -23.66
N GLN A 368 27.89 1.54 -22.68
CA GLN A 368 28.86 0.76 -21.89
C GLN A 368 28.44 -0.69 -21.62
N SER A 369 29.42 -1.58 -21.87
CA SER A 369 29.39 -3.02 -21.59
C SER A 369 28.74 -3.36 -20.24
N GLY A 370 28.01 -4.49 -20.17
CA GLY A 370 27.31 -4.93 -18.95
C GLY A 370 28.15 -4.97 -17.67
N GLY A 371 29.48 -4.97 -17.77
CA GLY A 371 30.40 -4.84 -16.63
C GLY A 371 30.35 -3.48 -15.92
N MET A 372 30.18 -2.37 -16.64
CA MET A 372 30.12 -1.02 -16.04
C MET A 372 28.84 -0.83 -15.23
N GLN A 373 27.73 -1.41 -15.68
CA GLN A 373 26.46 -1.35 -14.96
C GLN A 373 26.49 -2.14 -13.66
N VAL A 374 27.09 -3.34 -13.66
CA VAL A 374 27.35 -4.09 -12.41
C VAL A 374 28.21 -3.27 -11.44
N LEU A 375 29.22 -2.58 -11.96
CA LEU A 375 30.08 -1.72 -11.15
C LEU A 375 29.33 -0.53 -10.55
N MET A 376 28.36 0.05 -11.28
CA MET A 376 27.47 1.09 -10.76
C MET A 376 26.49 0.57 -9.71
N ILE A 377 25.95 -0.64 -9.87
CA ILE A 377 25.10 -1.26 -8.84
C ILE A 377 25.91 -1.48 -7.55
N LEU A 378 27.11 -2.06 -7.68
CA LEU A 378 28.02 -2.24 -6.54
C LEU A 378 28.45 -0.90 -5.92
N ALA A 379 28.66 0.13 -6.74
CA ALA A 379 28.96 1.48 -6.27
C ALA A 379 27.79 2.10 -5.52
N ALA A 380 26.55 1.99 -6.03
CA ALA A 380 25.36 2.52 -5.36
C ALA A 380 25.12 1.83 -4.01
N VAL A 381 25.22 0.50 -3.97
CA VAL A 381 25.18 -0.29 -2.72
C VAL A 381 26.29 0.16 -1.78
N GLY A 382 27.53 0.29 -2.27
CA GLY A 382 28.67 0.79 -1.49
C GLY A 382 28.44 2.19 -0.93
N VAL A 383 27.88 3.10 -1.72
CA VAL A 383 27.51 4.46 -1.30
C VAL A 383 26.47 4.41 -0.18
N ILE A 384 25.43 3.57 -0.27
CA ILE A 384 24.44 3.42 0.80
C ILE A 384 25.10 2.89 2.09
N LEU A 385 25.94 1.86 1.99
CA LEU A 385 26.65 1.28 3.13
C LEU A 385 27.57 2.30 3.83
N VAL A 386 28.33 3.08 3.04
CA VAL A 386 29.26 4.08 3.56
C VAL A 386 28.51 5.30 4.09
N SER A 387 27.55 5.84 3.33
CA SER A 387 26.77 7.02 3.72
C SER A 387 25.95 6.77 4.99
N GLY A 388 25.43 5.56 5.21
CA GLY A 388 24.76 5.18 6.45
C GLY A 388 25.59 5.50 7.69
N ARG A 389 26.85 5.06 7.71
CA ARG A 389 27.74 5.27 8.87
C ARG A 389 28.30 6.69 8.96
N TYR A 390 28.69 7.30 7.84
CA TYR A 390 29.47 8.54 7.84
C TYR A 390 28.65 9.81 7.58
N MET A 391 27.44 9.71 7.02
CA MET A 391 26.61 10.85 6.69
C MET A 391 25.28 10.81 7.44
N ILE A 392 24.57 9.68 7.39
CA ILE A 392 23.23 9.53 7.95
C ILE A 392 23.27 9.53 9.48
N VAL A 393 24.12 8.72 10.12
CA VAL A 393 24.22 8.69 11.59
C VAL A 393 24.63 10.07 12.19
N PRO A 394 25.64 10.79 11.65
CA PRO A 394 25.94 12.14 12.13
C PRO A 394 24.81 13.14 11.91
N PHE A 395 24.08 13.04 10.79
CA PHE A 395 22.90 13.86 10.50
C PHE A 395 21.78 13.61 11.53
N LEU A 396 21.47 12.35 11.84
CA LEU A 396 20.50 11.99 12.88
C LEU A 396 20.94 12.50 14.25
N ARG A 397 22.23 12.43 14.57
CA ARG A 397 22.78 12.99 15.81
C ARG A 397 22.69 14.52 15.88
N TYR A 398 22.78 15.22 14.75
CA TYR A 398 22.55 16.66 14.70
C TYR A 398 21.08 16.99 14.99
N ILE A 399 20.15 16.22 14.43
CA ILE A 399 18.72 16.41 14.63
C ILE A 399 18.30 16.03 16.05
N SER A 400 18.80 14.93 16.61
CA SER A 400 18.46 14.50 17.97
C SER A 400 18.85 15.54 19.02
N LYS A 401 19.94 16.30 18.81
CA LYS A 401 20.34 17.42 19.66
C LYS A 401 19.35 18.58 19.70
N THR A 402 18.46 18.70 18.72
CA THR A 402 17.41 19.74 18.71
C THR A 402 16.28 19.42 19.70
N GLY A 403 16.10 18.15 20.07
CA GLY A 403 15.02 17.70 20.95
C GLY A 403 13.62 17.77 20.33
N LEU A 404 13.50 18.11 19.04
CA LEU A 404 12.21 18.21 18.34
C LEU A 404 11.85 16.86 17.72
N ARG A 405 10.82 16.21 18.26
CA ARG A 405 10.37 14.89 17.78
C ARG A 405 9.88 14.96 16.35
N GLU A 406 9.17 16.02 15.98
CA GLU A 406 8.62 16.22 14.64
C GLU A 406 9.73 16.31 13.59
N LEU A 407 10.85 16.94 13.93
CA LEU A 407 12.00 17.04 13.05
C LEU A 407 12.68 15.68 12.87
N PHE A 408 12.72 14.86 13.91
CA PHE A 408 13.27 13.50 13.84
C PHE A 408 12.40 12.57 12.97
N THR A 409 11.07 12.61 13.15
CA THR A 409 10.13 11.87 12.30
C THR A 409 10.24 12.32 10.84
N ALA A 410 10.28 13.63 10.58
CA ALA A 410 10.47 14.17 9.23
C ALA A 410 11.80 13.70 8.60
N SER A 411 12.85 13.60 9.40
CA SER A 411 14.17 13.13 8.96
C SER A 411 14.18 11.64 8.65
N SER A 412 13.42 10.85 9.41
CA SER A 412 13.22 9.43 9.15
C SER A 412 12.58 9.20 7.78
N ILE A 413 11.49 9.92 7.48
CA ILE A 413 10.81 9.88 6.17
C ILE A 413 11.73 10.41 5.07
N PHE A 414 12.44 11.52 5.31
CA PHE A 414 13.40 12.09 4.37
C PHE A 414 14.49 11.09 3.97
N LEU A 415 15.01 10.31 4.90
CA LEU A 415 16.01 9.28 4.61
C LEU A 415 15.46 8.21 3.69
N VAL A 416 14.24 7.71 3.95
CA VAL A 416 13.61 6.69 3.10
C VAL A 416 13.36 7.23 1.70
N VAL A 417 12.75 8.42 1.59
CA VAL A 417 12.48 9.08 0.31
C VAL A 417 13.79 9.38 -0.44
N GLY A 418 14.82 9.86 0.27
CA GLY A 418 16.11 10.20 -0.31
C GLY A 418 16.84 8.98 -0.87
N VAL A 419 16.82 7.85 -0.15
CA VAL A 419 17.39 6.60 -0.63
C VAL A 419 16.59 6.03 -1.80
N ALA A 420 15.26 6.08 -1.74
CA ALA A 420 14.38 5.66 -2.83
C ALA A 420 14.67 6.44 -4.12
N ALA A 421 14.75 7.78 -4.02
CA ALA A 421 15.06 8.66 -5.14
C ALA A 421 16.48 8.42 -5.69
N LEU A 422 17.46 8.17 -4.82
CA LEU A 422 18.83 7.82 -5.24
C LEU A 422 18.83 6.53 -6.06
N MET A 423 18.14 5.48 -5.59
CA MET A 423 18.06 4.22 -6.33
C MET A 423 17.41 4.40 -7.69
N GLN A 424 16.31 5.15 -7.74
CA GLN A 424 15.62 5.44 -8.98
C GLN A 424 16.54 6.19 -9.97
N ALA A 425 17.35 7.14 -9.49
CA ALA A 425 18.31 7.87 -10.32
C ALA A 425 19.43 6.99 -10.89
N VAL A 426 19.81 5.91 -10.21
CA VAL A 426 20.79 4.91 -10.71
C VAL A 426 20.11 3.79 -11.51
N GLY A 427 18.79 3.87 -11.73
CA GLY A 427 18.01 2.87 -12.47
C GLY A 427 17.81 1.56 -11.69
N LEU A 428 17.88 1.60 -10.36
CA LEU A 428 17.62 0.49 -9.46
C LEU A 428 16.25 0.62 -8.77
N SER A 429 15.70 -0.51 -8.32
CA SER A 429 14.44 -0.53 -7.59
C SER A 429 14.57 0.23 -6.26
N PRO A 430 13.68 1.21 -5.96
CA PRO A 430 13.64 1.91 -4.68
C PRO A 430 13.57 0.98 -3.48
N ALA A 431 12.81 -0.11 -3.60
CA ALA A 431 12.63 -1.17 -2.62
C ALA A 431 13.95 -1.76 -2.12
N LEU A 432 14.89 -2.02 -3.04
CA LEU A 432 16.19 -2.60 -2.72
C LEU A 432 17.03 -1.64 -1.86
N GLY A 433 17.07 -0.37 -2.22
CA GLY A 433 17.91 0.60 -1.51
C GLY A 433 17.37 0.94 -0.14
N THR A 434 16.05 1.10 0.00
CA THR A 434 15.47 1.41 1.30
C THR A 434 15.57 0.22 2.26
N PHE A 435 15.41 -1.01 1.78
CA PHE A 435 15.76 -2.19 2.58
C PHE A 435 17.21 -2.13 3.09
N LEU A 436 18.17 -1.95 2.17
CA LEU A 436 19.59 -1.89 2.50
C LEU A 436 19.90 -0.77 3.51
N ALA A 437 19.32 0.41 3.32
CA ALA A 437 19.45 1.53 4.25
C ALA A 437 18.91 1.18 5.64
N GLY A 438 17.77 0.50 5.71
CA GLY A 438 17.22 -0.04 6.96
C GLY A 438 18.22 -0.97 7.67
N VAL A 439 18.79 -1.93 6.94
CA VAL A 439 19.79 -2.88 7.51
C VAL A 439 21.04 -2.15 8.04
N VAL A 440 21.52 -1.15 7.32
CA VAL A 440 22.69 -0.36 7.75
C VAL A 440 22.38 0.41 9.04
N LEU A 441 21.17 0.95 9.14
CA LEU A 441 20.72 1.72 10.30
C LEU A 441 20.25 0.86 11.47
N ALA A 442 19.95 -0.42 11.26
CA ALA A 442 19.58 -1.36 12.30
C ALA A 442 20.65 -1.51 13.39
N ASN A 443 21.92 -1.25 13.07
CA ASN A 443 23.04 -1.26 14.02
C ASN A 443 23.39 0.12 14.60
N SER A 444 22.60 1.16 14.31
CA SER A 444 22.84 2.51 14.81
C SER A 444 22.21 2.75 16.20
N GLU A 445 22.74 3.74 16.93
CA GLU A 445 22.16 4.18 18.22
C GLU A 445 20.73 4.74 18.08
N PHE A 446 20.31 5.07 16.86
CA PHE A 446 19.01 5.66 16.54
C PHE A 446 17.98 4.64 16.05
N ARG A 447 18.30 3.34 16.00
CA ARG A 447 17.40 2.28 15.49
C ARG A 447 16.00 2.37 16.11
N HIS A 448 15.91 2.39 17.44
CA HIS A 448 14.63 2.38 18.15
C HIS A 448 13.83 3.68 17.96
N GLU A 449 14.51 4.82 17.83
CA GLU A 449 13.85 6.10 17.53
C GLU A 449 13.28 6.09 16.11
N LEU A 450 14.07 5.66 15.12
CA LEU A 450 13.62 5.52 13.72
C LEU A 450 12.46 4.52 13.59
N GLU A 451 12.57 3.38 14.27
CA GLU A 451 11.52 2.36 14.31
C GLU A 451 10.23 2.92 14.94
N SER A 452 10.31 3.53 16.12
CA SER A 452 9.13 4.06 16.83
C SER A 452 8.42 5.19 16.09
N ASP A 453 9.15 5.99 15.32
CA ASP A 453 8.58 7.11 14.55
C ASP A 453 7.95 6.64 13.23
N ILE A 454 8.43 5.54 12.64
CA ILE A 454 7.88 4.97 11.40
C ILE A 454 6.82 3.89 11.66
N GLU A 455 6.88 3.17 12.79
CA GLU A 455 5.95 2.11 13.17
C GLU A 455 4.47 2.51 13.03
N PRO A 456 4.03 3.74 13.41
CA PRO A 456 2.64 4.17 13.23
C PRO A 456 2.17 4.11 11.76
N PHE A 457 3.08 4.32 10.81
CA PHE A 457 2.79 4.23 9.38
C PHE A 457 2.75 2.79 8.88
N LYS A 458 3.43 1.83 9.54
CA LYS A 458 3.50 0.42 9.12
C LYS A 458 2.11 -0.16 8.87
N GLY A 459 1.21 -0.03 9.84
CA GLY A 459 -0.14 -0.59 9.74
C GLY A 459 -0.98 0.05 8.63
N MET A 460 -0.85 1.37 8.46
CA MET A 460 -1.57 2.12 7.41
C MET A 460 -1.05 1.78 6.01
N LEU A 461 0.27 1.64 5.85
CA LEU A 461 0.90 1.32 4.58
C LEU A 461 0.73 -0.15 4.18
N LEU A 462 0.72 -1.06 5.16
CA LEU A 462 0.25 -2.42 4.94
C LEU A 462 -1.17 -2.42 4.39
N GLY A 463 -2.08 -1.66 5.03
CA GLY A 463 -3.45 -1.53 4.56
C GLY A 463 -3.54 -1.00 3.15
N LEU A 464 -2.84 0.10 2.86
CA LEU A 464 -2.77 0.69 1.53
C LEU A 464 -2.24 -0.30 0.49
N PHE A 465 -1.11 -0.96 0.78
CA PHE A 465 -0.52 -1.97 -0.11
C PHE A 465 -1.50 -3.08 -0.46
N PHE A 466 -2.14 -3.70 0.55
CA PHE A 466 -3.06 -4.81 0.31
C PHE A 466 -4.36 -4.36 -0.36
N VAL A 467 -4.86 -3.16 -0.09
CA VAL A 467 -5.96 -2.55 -0.85
C VAL A 467 -5.55 -2.37 -2.31
N SER A 468 -4.38 -1.77 -2.57
CA SER A 468 -3.88 -1.56 -3.93
C SER A 468 -3.70 -2.87 -4.68
N VAL A 469 -3.13 -3.90 -4.03
CA VAL A 469 -3.03 -5.26 -4.61
C VAL A 469 -4.42 -5.80 -4.96
N GLY A 470 -5.43 -5.58 -4.12
CA GLY A 470 -6.80 -6.00 -4.42
C GLY A 470 -7.41 -5.29 -5.63
N VAL A 471 -7.10 -4.00 -5.80
CA VAL A 471 -7.56 -3.18 -6.94
C VAL A 471 -6.89 -3.59 -8.25
N THR A 472 -5.59 -3.96 -8.21
CA THR A 472 -4.82 -4.32 -9.41
C THR A 472 -5.07 -5.72 -9.94
N ILE A 473 -5.87 -6.55 -9.26
CA ILE A 473 -6.25 -7.87 -9.77
C ILE A 473 -7.12 -7.69 -11.01
N ASP A 474 -6.57 -8.05 -12.16
CA ASP A 474 -7.31 -8.09 -13.42
C ASP A 474 -8.20 -9.34 -13.48
N PHE A 475 -9.45 -9.20 -13.04
CA PHE A 475 -10.42 -10.30 -13.10
C PHE A 475 -10.81 -10.66 -14.54
N ASN A 476 -10.65 -9.77 -15.54
CA ASN A 476 -10.89 -10.15 -16.94
C ASN A 476 -9.90 -11.24 -17.36
N GLN A 477 -8.62 -11.11 -16.99
CA GLN A 477 -7.62 -12.16 -17.24
C GLN A 477 -7.96 -13.45 -16.49
N VAL A 478 -8.40 -13.34 -15.22
CA VAL A 478 -8.84 -14.50 -14.43
C VAL A 478 -10.01 -15.23 -15.09
N PHE A 479 -10.99 -14.49 -15.62
CA PHE A 479 -12.16 -15.07 -16.30
C PHE A 479 -11.88 -15.55 -17.73
N ASN A 480 -10.90 -14.98 -18.42
CA ASN A 480 -10.50 -15.40 -19.76
C ASN A 480 -9.67 -16.69 -19.75
N ALA A 481 -8.87 -16.92 -18.70
CA ALA A 481 -8.04 -18.12 -18.57
C ALA A 481 -8.17 -18.81 -17.18
N PRO A 482 -9.40 -19.12 -16.70
CA PRO A 482 -9.63 -19.57 -15.34
C PRO A 482 -8.96 -20.93 -15.07
N GLY A 483 -8.92 -21.80 -16.08
CA GLY A 483 -8.28 -23.11 -15.99
C GLY A 483 -6.79 -23.01 -15.70
N ILE A 484 -6.05 -22.17 -16.45
CA ILE A 484 -4.59 -22.03 -16.27
C ILE A 484 -4.28 -21.36 -14.94
N ILE A 485 -4.98 -20.27 -14.60
CA ILE A 485 -4.72 -19.53 -13.35
C ILE A 485 -5.04 -20.39 -12.13
N SER A 486 -6.19 -21.06 -12.11
CA SER A 486 -6.56 -21.95 -11.00
C SER A 486 -5.63 -23.15 -10.89
N MET A 487 -5.16 -23.69 -12.02
CA MET A 487 -4.13 -24.74 -12.04
C MET A 487 -2.82 -24.24 -11.44
N LEU A 488 -2.33 -23.06 -11.82
CA LEU A 488 -1.10 -22.48 -11.28
C LEU A 488 -1.21 -22.18 -9.78
N VAL A 489 -2.33 -21.60 -9.34
CA VAL A 489 -2.61 -21.37 -7.91
C VAL A 489 -2.58 -22.69 -7.14
N ALA A 490 -3.25 -23.73 -7.65
CA ALA A 490 -3.25 -25.05 -7.03
C ALA A 490 -1.85 -25.66 -6.97
N ILE A 491 -1.06 -25.57 -8.05
CA ILE A 491 0.33 -26.04 -8.09
C ILE A 491 1.17 -25.35 -7.02
N VAL A 492 1.11 -24.01 -6.93
CA VAL A 492 1.89 -23.25 -5.95
C VAL A 492 1.52 -23.66 -4.53
N LEU A 493 0.23 -23.69 -4.20
CA LEU A 493 -0.25 -24.04 -2.86
C LEU A 493 0.10 -25.49 -2.50
N MET A 494 -0.13 -26.45 -3.41
CA MET A 494 0.13 -27.86 -3.16
C MET A 494 1.62 -28.16 -3.02
N VAL A 495 2.46 -27.60 -3.90
CA VAL A 495 3.92 -27.79 -3.83
C VAL A 495 4.46 -27.21 -2.54
N LYS A 496 4.09 -25.96 -2.19
CA LYS A 496 4.57 -25.33 -0.96
C LYS A 496 4.10 -26.08 0.27
N PHE A 497 2.82 -26.45 0.32
CA PHE A 497 2.28 -27.25 1.41
C PHE A 497 3.04 -28.57 1.57
N ALA A 498 3.26 -29.33 0.49
CA ALA A 498 3.96 -30.61 0.55
C ALA A 498 5.42 -30.46 1.02
N VAL A 499 6.13 -29.44 0.51
CA VAL A 499 7.52 -29.15 0.91
C VAL A 499 7.58 -28.73 2.37
N LEU A 500 6.74 -27.78 2.79
CA LEU A 500 6.69 -27.29 4.17
C LEU A 500 6.32 -28.42 5.14
N PHE A 501 5.34 -29.25 4.79
CA PHE A 501 4.89 -30.35 5.63
C PHE A 501 5.99 -31.42 5.75
N GLY A 502 6.68 -31.74 4.64
CA GLY A 502 7.84 -32.63 4.65
C GLY A 502 8.97 -32.10 5.52
N ILE A 503 9.31 -30.81 5.40
CA ILE A 503 10.32 -30.16 6.23
C ILE A 503 9.90 -30.19 7.71
N GLY A 504 8.65 -29.84 8.04
CA GLY A 504 8.16 -29.89 9.41
C GLY A 504 8.26 -31.30 10.02
N LYS A 505 8.02 -32.36 9.24
CA LYS A 505 8.24 -33.75 9.68
C LYS A 505 9.72 -34.06 9.92
N VAL A 506 10.63 -33.62 9.04
CA VAL A 506 12.09 -33.80 9.23
C VAL A 506 12.57 -33.08 10.50
N PHE A 507 12.00 -31.92 10.80
CA PHE A 507 12.27 -31.13 12.00
C PHE A 507 11.47 -31.57 13.23
N LYS A 508 10.78 -32.72 13.17
CA LYS A 508 10.03 -33.35 14.28
C LYS A 508 8.93 -32.48 14.87
N MET A 509 8.24 -31.71 14.03
CA MET A 509 7.01 -31.03 14.44
C MET A 509 5.86 -32.02 14.61
N ASP A 510 5.08 -31.82 15.68
CA ASP A 510 3.81 -32.50 15.85
C ASP A 510 2.85 -32.16 14.70
N SER A 511 1.94 -33.08 14.37
CA SER A 511 1.14 -32.97 13.14
C SER A 511 0.26 -31.73 13.11
N ASP A 512 -0.34 -31.36 14.25
CA ASP A 512 -1.14 -30.13 14.44
C ASP A 512 -0.31 -28.87 14.15
N GLN A 513 0.87 -28.79 14.76
CA GLN A 513 1.80 -27.67 14.57
C GLN A 513 2.29 -27.60 13.11
N ASN A 514 2.52 -28.76 12.50
CA ASN A 514 3.00 -28.83 11.13
C ASN A 514 1.93 -28.39 10.12
N PHE A 515 0.64 -28.67 10.36
CA PHE A 515 -0.43 -28.15 9.50
C PHE A 515 -0.54 -26.62 9.60
N ILE A 516 -0.49 -26.05 10.81
CA ILE A 516 -0.48 -24.59 11.00
C ILE A 516 0.71 -23.95 10.25
N PHE A 517 1.90 -24.53 10.43
CA PHE A 517 3.12 -24.10 9.75
C PHE A 517 3.00 -24.18 8.22
N SER A 518 2.49 -25.30 7.70
CA SER A 518 2.45 -25.59 6.26
C SER A 518 1.37 -24.81 5.54
N PHE A 519 0.15 -24.75 6.07
CA PHE A 519 -0.91 -23.92 5.50
C PHE A 519 -0.58 -22.44 5.60
N GLY A 520 -0.05 -22.03 6.76
CA GLY A 520 0.33 -20.65 7.03
C GLY A 520 1.35 -20.11 6.03
N LEU A 521 2.33 -20.91 5.60
CA LEU A 521 3.38 -20.47 4.68
C LEU A 521 3.15 -20.84 3.20
N SER A 522 2.05 -21.50 2.86
CA SER A 522 1.83 -22.08 1.52
C SER A 522 1.64 -21.07 0.39
N GLN A 523 1.32 -19.80 0.69
CA GLN A 523 1.10 -18.74 -0.29
C GLN A 523 2.37 -18.01 -0.70
N ALA A 524 2.29 -17.30 -1.84
CA ALA A 524 3.30 -16.33 -2.23
C ALA A 524 3.28 -15.08 -1.32
N GLY A 525 4.43 -14.40 -1.22
CA GLY A 525 4.60 -13.19 -0.41
C GLY A 525 4.49 -11.87 -1.18
N GLU A 526 4.41 -10.76 -0.45
CA GLU A 526 4.41 -9.39 -0.98
C GLU A 526 5.62 -9.12 -1.88
N PHE A 527 6.76 -9.72 -1.53
CA PHE A 527 8.00 -9.68 -2.30
C PHE A 527 7.89 -10.32 -3.67
N ALA A 528 6.93 -11.21 -3.91
CA ALA A 528 6.70 -11.76 -5.24
C ALA A 528 6.28 -10.65 -6.22
N PHE A 529 5.47 -9.68 -5.81
CA PHE A 529 5.12 -8.53 -6.65
C PHE A 529 6.35 -7.69 -7.00
N VAL A 530 7.23 -7.45 -6.02
CA VAL A 530 8.48 -6.71 -6.22
C VAL A 530 9.41 -7.45 -7.19
N LEU A 531 9.60 -8.76 -7.01
CA LEU A 531 10.46 -9.56 -7.89
C LEU A 531 9.90 -9.67 -9.31
N LEU A 532 8.60 -9.92 -9.47
CA LEU A 532 7.96 -10.04 -10.78
C LEU A 532 7.93 -8.71 -11.51
N GLY A 533 7.62 -7.61 -10.81
CA GLY A 533 7.67 -6.25 -11.37
C GLY A 533 9.09 -5.88 -11.81
N PHE A 534 10.09 -6.14 -10.97
CA PHE A 534 11.49 -5.89 -11.34
C PHE A 534 11.94 -6.76 -12.51
N ALA A 535 11.57 -8.06 -12.52
CA ALA A 535 11.87 -8.98 -13.61
C ALA A 535 11.24 -8.54 -14.94
N SER A 536 10.04 -7.95 -14.90
CA SER A 536 9.40 -7.34 -16.06
C SER A 536 10.16 -6.11 -16.55
N GLN A 537 10.62 -5.25 -15.62
CA GLN A 537 11.43 -4.06 -15.95
C GLN A 537 12.75 -4.41 -16.64
N ILE A 538 13.43 -5.48 -16.23
CA ILE A 538 14.70 -5.93 -16.84
C ILE A 538 14.49 -6.94 -17.99
N GLY A 539 13.26 -7.07 -18.49
CA GLY A 539 12.94 -7.88 -19.68
C GLY A 539 13.06 -9.39 -19.51
N ILE A 540 13.06 -9.92 -18.27
CA ILE A 540 12.97 -11.37 -18.01
C ILE A 540 11.55 -11.88 -18.21
N LEU A 541 10.55 -11.07 -17.87
CA LEU A 541 9.13 -11.39 -18.03
C LEU A 541 8.50 -10.40 -19.01
N ASP A 542 7.69 -10.90 -19.94
CA ASP A 542 6.81 -10.02 -20.70
C ASP A 542 5.66 -9.52 -19.80
N ASN A 543 4.98 -8.46 -20.24
CA ASN A 543 3.94 -7.81 -19.44
C ASN A 543 2.74 -8.76 -19.17
N GLN A 544 2.42 -9.65 -20.12
CA GLN A 544 1.30 -10.57 -20.00
C GLN A 544 1.58 -11.67 -18.96
N LEU A 545 2.76 -12.28 -19.01
CA LEU A 545 3.20 -13.28 -18.05
C LEU A 545 3.36 -12.65 -16.67
N SER A 546 3.94 -11.45 -16.58
CA SER A 546 4.05 -10.70 -15.32
C SER A 546 2.67 -10.47 -14.68
N SER A 547 1.71 -9.94 -15.45
CA SER A 547 0.33 -9.73 -15.00
C SER A 547 -0.36 -11.03 -14.56
N THR A 548 -0.21 -12.10 -15.34
CA THR A 548 -0.75 -13.43 -14.99
C THR A 548 -0.16 -13.95 -13.69
N MET A 549 1.15 -13.84 -13.49
CA MET A 549 1.82 -14.30 -12.27
C MET A 549 1.45 -13.45 -11.06
N MET A 550 1.31 -12.12 -11.22
CA MET A 550 0.80 -11.24 -10.16
C MET A 550 -0.62 -11.63 -9.72
N ALA A 551 -1.50 -11.98 -10.66
CA ALA A 551 -2.83 -12.50 -10.34
C ALA A 551 -2.76 -13.83 -9.56
N VAL A 552 -1.85 -14.74 -9.94
CA VAL A 552 -1.60 -15.98 -9.18
C VAL A 552 -1.11 -15.67 -7.76
N VAL A 553 -0.17 -14.74 -7.57
CA VAL A 553 0.29 -14.30 -6.23
C VAL A 553 -0.91 -13.85 -5.40
N ALA A 554 -1.69 -12.90 -5.93
CA ALA A 554 -2.85 -12.35 -5.23
C ALA A 554 -3.87 -13.42 -4.84
N LEU A 555 -4.21 -14.34 -5.76
CA LEU A 555 -5.14 -15.42 -5.48
C LEU A 555 -4.61 -16.42 -4.44
N THR A 556 -3.29 -16.70 -4.42
CA THR A 556 -2.71 -17.53 -3.35
C THR A 556 -2.82 -16.85 -1.98
N MET A 557 -2.61 -15.53 -1.91
CA MET A 557 -2.79 -14.75 -0.67
C MET A 557 -4.24 -14.74 -0.21
N VAL A 558 -5.20 -14.59 -1.13
CA VAL A 558 -6.64 -14.71 -0.83
C VAL A 558 -6.97 -16.11 -0.30
N SER A 559 -6.28 -17.16 -0.76
CA SER A 559 -6.56 -18.55 -0.41
C SER A 559 -6.09 -18.94 1.00
N THR A 560 -4.96 -18.42 1.50
CA THR A 560 -4.37 -18.81 2.81
C THR A 560 -5.32 -18.75 3.99
N PRO A 561 -6.09 -17.66 4.19
CA PRO A 561 -6.95 -17.55 5.35
C PRO A 561 -8.03 -18.63 5.36
N PHE A 562 -8.52 -19.01 4.17
CA PHE A 562 -9.46 -20.12 4.02
C PHE A 562 -8.78 -21.46 4.29
N LEU A 563 -7.54 -21.66 3.84
CA LEU A 563 -6.78 -22.87 4.15
C LEU A 563 -6.55 -23.02 5.66
N LEU A 564 -6.24 -21.94 6.36
CA LEU A 564 -6.09 -21.94 7.82
C LEU A 564 -7.43 -22.19 8.53
N LEU A 565 -8.53 -21.64 8.03
CA LEU A 565 -9.86 -21.88 8.58
C LEU A 565 -10.32 -23.33 8.35
N ILE A 566 -10.01 -23.90 7.19
CA ILE A 566 -10.19 -25.33 6.88
C ILE A 566 -9.37 -26.17 7.85
N ASN A 567 -8.12 -25.79 8.13
CA ASN A 567 -7.31 -26.50 9.11
C ASN A 567 -8.01 -26.54 10.48
N GLU A 568 -8.43 -25.39 10.99
CA GLU A 568 -9.04 -25.26 12.31
C GLU A 568 -10.39 -25.97 12.43
N ARG A 569 -11.23 -25.90 11.40
CA ARG A 569 -12.60 -26.46 11.45
C ARG A 569 -12.69 -27.91 11.03
N ILE A 570 -11.81 -28.37 10.15
CA ILE A 570 -11.95 -29.67 9.47
C ILE A 570 -10.78 -30.60 9.79
N ILE A 571 -9.54 -30.12 9.90
CA ILE A 571 -8.36 -30.99 10.04
C ILE A 571 -7.98 -31.19 11.51
N ASP A 572 -7.82 -30.10 12.25
CA ASP A 572 -7.43 -30.10 13.67
C ASP A 572 -8.37 -30.96 14.56
N PRO A 573 -9.70 -31.00 14.35
CA PRO A 573 -10.57 -31.87 15.14
C PRO A 573 -10.30 -33.38 14.99
N TYR A 574 -9.70 -33.80 13.87
CA TYR A 574 -9.48 -35.23 13.56
C TYR A 574 -8.01 -35.64 13.67
N PHE A 575 -7.07 -34.72 13.41
CA PHE A 575 -5.62 -34.98 13.41
C PHE A 575 -4.86 -34.27 14.52
N GLY A 576 -5.48 -33.29 15.18
CA GLY A 576 -4.92 -32.69 16.39
C GLY A 576 -4.90 -33.72 17.52
N ILE A 577 -3.83 -33.73 18.30
CA ILE A 577 -3.85 -34.39 19.60
C ILE A 577 -5.07 -33.80 20.32
N LYS A 578 -6.04 -34.65 20.68
CA LYS A 578 -7.21 -34.28 21.48
C LYS A 578 -6.78 -33.19 22.42
N LYS A 579 -7.37 -31.99 22.29
CA LYS A 579 -7.25 -30.93 23.29
C LYS A 579 -7.18 -31.64 24.64
N VAL A 580 -6.03 -31.57 25.32
CA VAL A 580 -6.11 -31.45 26.77
C VAL A 580 -7.10 -30.31 26.92
N PRO A 581 -8.27 -30.55 27.52
CA PRO A 581 -9.35 -29.58 27.52
C PRO A 581 -8.72 -28.23 27.84
N THR A 582 -8.86 -27.32 26.88
CA THR A 582 -8.65 -25.91 27.17
C THR A 582 -9.61 -25.68 28.33
N GLU A 583 -9.07 -25.41 29.52
CA GLU A 583 -9.81 -24.95 30.71
C GLU A 583 -10.40 -23.56 30.39
N ASP A 584 -11.13 -23.46 29.28
CA ASP A 584 -12.04 -22.39 28.86
C ASP A 584 -13.47 -22.69 29.34
N GLU A 585 -13.68 -23.79 30.07
CA GLU A 585 -14.61 -23.72 31.18
C GLU A 585 -13.90 -22.87 32.22
N SER A 586 -14.38 -21.65 32.45
CA SER A 586 -14.12 -20.94 33.69
C SER A 586 -14.09 -21.98 34.81
N ASP A 587 -12.93 -22.27 35.39
CA ASP A 587 -12.85 -23.12 36.57
C ASP A 587 -13.99 -22.67 37.48
N GLU A 588 -14.96 -23.53 37.75
CA GLU A 588 -15.99 -23.18 38.71
C GLU A 588 -15.25 -22.93 40.03
N ILE A 589 -15.11 -21.64 40.38
CA ILE A 589 -14.47 -21.23 41.62
C ILE A 589 -15.46 -21.56 42.73
N ASN A 590 -15.45 -22.83 43.13
CA ASN A 590 -16.37 -23.39 44.11
C ASN A 590 -16.04 -22.98 45.55
N GLU A 591 -14.97 -22.20 45.75
CA GLU A 591 -14.49 -21.79 47.06
C GLU A 591 -14.37 -20.28 47.18
N LYS A 592 -14.98 -19.73 48.23
CA LYS A 592 -15.02 -18.29 48.51
C LYS A 592 -14.12 -17.99 49.71
N ASN A 593 -12.85 -17.69 49.43
CA ASN A 593 -11.90 -17.30 50.46
C ASN A 593 -12.08 -15.83 50.85
N LYS A 594 -11.74 -15.49 52.09
CA LYS A 594 -11.84 -14.10 52.60
C LYS A 594 -10.75 -13.18 52.05
N VAL A 595 -9.74 -13.70 51.36
CA VAL A 595 -8.62 -12.95 50.78
C VAL A 595 -8.44 -13.33 49.32
N ILE A 596 -8.32 -12.32 48.45
CA ILE A 596 -8.03 -12.49 47.02
C ILE A 596 -6.66 -11.87 46.73
N ILE A 597 -5.82 -12.58 45.98
CA ILE A 597 -4.54 -12.06 45.46
C ILE A 597 -4.65 -11.98 43.94
N ALA A 598 -4.54 -10.77 43.39
CA ALA A 598 -4.51 -10.53 41.95
C ALA A 598 -3.07 -10.32 41.49
N GLY A 599 -2.52 -11.30 40.78
CA GLY A 599 -1.11 -11.37 40.37
C GLY A 599 -0.25 -12.08 41.41
N PHE A 600 0.46 -13.13 40.99
CA PHE A 600 1.36 -13.92 41.83
C PHE A 600 2.83 -13.78 41.39
N GLY A 601 3.25 -12.55 41.07
CA GLY A 601 4.63 -12.20 40.76
C GLY A 601 5.55 -12.15 41.99
N HIS A 602 6.58 -11.30 41.95
CA HIS A 602 7.54 -11.18 43.05
C HIS A 602 6.89 -10.75 44.36
N PHE A 603 5.97 -9.79 44.30
CA PHE A 603 5.25 -9.32 45.48
C PHE A 603 4.14 -10.30 45.89
N GLY A 604 3.27 -10.70 44.96
CA GLY A 604 2.15 -11.60 45.22
C GLY A 604 2.58 -12.95 45.81
N SER A 605 3.72 -13.49 45.36
CA SER A 605 4.25 -14.75 45.90
C SER A 605 4.77 -14.65 47.34
N THR A 606 5.39 -13.52 47.70
CA THR A 606 5.81 -13.23 49.08
C THR A 606 4.60 -13.18 50.02
N VAL A 607 3.56 -12.45 49.61
CA VAL A 607 2.33 -12.29 50.39
C VAL A 607 1.56 -13.62 50.48
N GLY A 608 1.45 -14.36 49.38
CA GLY A 608 0.80 -15.67 49.36
C GLY A 608 1.47 -16.70 50.27
N ARG A 609 2.82 -16.70 50.32
CA ARG A 609 3.58 -17.56 51.25
C ARG A 609 3.35 -17.15 52.71
N LEU A 610 3.31 -15.85 53.00
CA LEU A 610 3.03 -15.33 54.35
C LEU A 610 1.63 -15.75 54.84
N LEU A 611 0.60 -15.60 54.01
CA LEU A 611 -0.77 -16.01 54.35
C LEU A 611 -0.85 -17.51 54.63
N ARG A 612 -0.22 -18.32 53.77
CA ARG A 612 -0.18 -19.78 53.94
C ARG A 612 0.54 -20.21 55.22
N ALA A 613 1.65 -19.55 55.57
CA ALA A 613 2.36 -19.81 56.82
C ALA A 613 1.49 -19.54 58.07
N ASN A 614 0.54 -18.61 57.96
CA ASN A 614 -0.42 -18.27 59.01
C ASN A 614 -1.75 -19.06 58.91
N LYS A 615 -1.82 -20.09 58.06
CA LYS A 615 -3.03 -20.90 57.80
C LYS A 615 -4.23 -20.08 57.29
N VAL A 616 -3.96 -18.99 56.57
CA VAL A 616 -4.98 -18.21 55.87
C VAL A 616 -5.01 -18.64 54.41
N GLU A 617 -6.15 -19.16 53.96
CA GLU A 617 -6.37 -19.51 52.55
C GLU A 617 -6.72 -18.26 51.74
N ALA A 618 -6.16 -18.15 50.54
CA ALA A 618 -6.39 -17.05 49.62
C ALA A 618 -6.68 -17.59 48.22
N THR A 619 -7.62 -16.95 47.53
CA THR A 619 -7.91 -17.20 46.11
C THR A 619 -6.94 -16.38 45.27
N ILE A 620 -6.16 -17.02 44.42
CA ILE A 620 -5.14 -16.34 43.61
C ILE A 620 -5.59 -16.29 42.15
N LEU A 621 -5.49 -15.12 41.52
CA LEU A 621 -5.74 -14.89 40.10
C LEU A 621 -4.43 -14.52 39.41
N ASP A 622 -4.05 -15.22 38.34
CA ASP A 622 -2.87 -14.86 37.54
C ASP A 622 -3.14 -15.04 36.04
N HIS A 623 -2.52 -14.20 35.20
CA HIS A 623 -2.68 -14.21 33.74
C HIS A 623 -1.56 -15.00 33.04
N ASP A 624 -0.55 -15.45 33.79
CA ASP A 624 0.56 -16.27 33.31
C ASP A 624 0.26 -17.76 33.56
N SER A 625 -0.10 -18.48 32.48
CA SER A 625 -0.49 -19.89 32.55
C SER A 625 0.61 -20.81 33.08
N ASP A 626 1.88 -20.52 32.78
CA ASP A 626 3.01 -21.32 33.25
C ASP A 626 3.16 -21.20 34.77
N ARG A 627 2.91 -19.98 35.29
CA ARG A 627 2.93 -19.70 36.72
C ARG A 627 1.76 -20.34 37.45
N VAL A 628 0.55 -20.30 36.88
CA VAL A 628 -0.62 -20.99 37.43
C VAL A 628 -0.34 -22.50 37.57
N ALA A 629 0.20 -23.13 36.53
CA ALA A 629 0.53 -24.55 36.55
C ALA A 629 1.59 -24.90 37.61
N LEU A 630 2.62 -24.07 37.77
CA LEU A 630 3.64 -24.24 38.81
C LEU A 630 3.05 -24.12 40.23
N LEU A 631 2.22 -23.11 40.46
CA LEU A 631 1.65 -22.83 41.78
C LEU A 631 0.63 -23.89 42.21
N ARG A 632 -0.17 -24.42 41.27
CA ARG A 632 -1.05 -25.56 41.51
C ARG A 632 -0.25 -26.80 41.96
N LYS A 633 0.88 -27.09 41.33
CA LYS A 633 1.80 -28.19 41.75
C LYS A 633 2.38 -27.96 43.15
N MET A 634 2.53 -26.70 43.57
CA MET A 634 2.95 -26.32 44.92
C MET A 634 1.80 -26.32 45.95
N GLY A 635 0.58 -26.69 45.53
CA GLY A 635 -0.62 -26.74 46.37
C GLY A 635 -1.25 -25.38 46.66
N PHE A 636 -0.98 -24.36 45.84
CA PHE A 636 -1.73 -23.11 45.87
C PHE A 636 -2.99 -23.24 45.00
N LYS A 637 -4.09 -22.63 45.46
CA LYS A 637 -5.34 -22.53 44.72
C LYS A 637 -5.28 -21.30 43.82
N VAL A 638 -4.87 -21.51 42.57
CA VAL A 638 -4.64 -20.46 41.58
C VAL A 638 -5.51 -20.67 40.35
N TYR A 639 -6.15 -19.60 39.91
CA TYR A 639 -7.02 -19.56 38.75
C TYR A 639 -6.40 -18.68 37.67
N TYR A 640 -6.50 -19.13 36.43
CA TYR A 640 -6.03 -18.38 35.27
C TYR A 640 -7.06 -17.31 34.90
N GLY A 641 -6.63 -16.07 34.75
CA GLY A 641 -7.52 -15.02 34.27
C GLY A 641 -7.05 -13.59 34.52
N ASP A 642 -7.63 -12.68 33.73
CA ASP A 642 -7.44 -11.24 33.92
C ASP A 642 -8.27 -10.74 35.11
N ALA A 643 -7.58 -10.43 36.21
CA ALA A 643 -8.19 -9.94 37.43
C ALA A 643 -8.90 -8.59 37.28
N THR A 644 -8.71 -7.85 36.17
CA THR A 644 -9.45 -6.60 35.93
C THR A 644 -10.90 -6.81 35.49
N ARG A 645 -11.26 -8.04 35.08
CA ARG A 645 -12.61 -8.37 34.63
C ARG A 645 -13.56 -8.60 35.80
N HIS A 646 -14.74 -7.96 35.73
CA HIS A 646 -15.75 -8.04 36.78
C HIS A 646 -16.31 -9.45 37.01
N ASP A 647 -16.59 -10.18 35.93
CA ASP A 647 -17.14 -11.54 35.97
C ASP A 647 -16.18 -12.51 36.65
N LEU A 648 -14.88 -12.39 36.35
CA LEU A 648 -13.84 -13.23 36.95
C LEU A 648 -13.61 -12.90 38.43
N LEU A 649 -13.65 -11.62 38.81
CA LEU A 649 -13.62 -11.21 40.22
C LEU A 649 -14.85 -11.72 40.99
N HIS A 650 -16.03 -11.65 40.39
CA HIS A 650 -17.26 -12.15 40.99
C HIS A 650 -17.18 -13.66 41.21
N ALA A 651 -16.73 -14.41 40.18
CA ALA A 651 -16.47 -15.84 40.29
C ALA A 651 -15.44 -16.14 41.39
N ALA A 652 -14.38 -15.33 41.49
CA ALA A 652 -13.32 -15.48 42.50
C ALA A 652 -13.76 -15.24 43.95
N GLY A 653 -15.04 -14.93 44.18
CA GLY A 653 -15.61 -14.68 45.50
C GLY A 653 -15.41 -13.25 45.98
N ALA A 654 -15.16 -12.28 45.09
CA ALA A 654 -14.98 -10.87 45.48
C ALA A 654 -16.15 -10.33 46.30
N SER A 655 -17.39 -10.76 46.05
CA SER A 655 -18.56 -10.38 46.83
C SER A 655 -18.48 -10.71 48.33
N GLU A 656 -17.71 -11.74 48.71
CA GLU A 656 -17.57 -12.25 50.08
C GLU A 656 -16.15 -12.07 50.66
N ALA A 657 -15.22 -11.58 49.83
CA ALA A 657 -13.86 -11.28 50.23
C ALA A 657 -13.80 -10.05 51.15
N HIS A 658 -12.89 -10.06 52.10
CA HIS A 658 -12.66 -8.95 53.03
C HIS A 658 -11.46 -8.10 52.61
N VAL A 659 -10.49 -8.70 51.91
CA VAL A 659 -9.24 -8.04 51.50
C VAL A 659 -8.88 -8.50 50.09
N LEU A 660 -8.54 -7.55 49.22
CA LEU A 660 -7.96 -7.83 47.90
C LEU A 660 -6.56 -7.23 47.80
N ILE A 661 -5.61 -8.06 47.38
CA ILE A 661 -4.21 -7.70 47.25
C ILE A 661 -3.90 -7.54 45.77
N ALA A 662 -3.79 -6.28 45.32
CA ALA A 662 -3.39 -5.93 43.96
C ALA A 662 -1.86 -6.06 43.84
N ALA A 663 -1.41 -7.14 43.22
CA ALA A 663 -0.01 -7.54 43.11
C ALA A 663 0.38 -7.84 41.65
N ILE A 664 -0.24 -7.14 40.69
CA ILE A 664 0.10 -7.18 39.27
C ILE A 664 1.32 -6.28 39.03
N ASP A 665 2.23 -6.67 38.14
CA ASP A 665 3.49 -5.93 37.95
C ASP A 665 3.29 -4.53 37.34
N SER A 666 2.24 -4.30 36.54
CA SER A 666 1.93 -2.99 35.95
C SER A 666 1.12 -2.10 36.93
N PRO A 667 1.60 -0.88 37.25
CA PRO A 667 0.86 0.09 38.05
C PRO A 667 -0.48 0.50 37.42
N GLU A 668 -0.55 0.60 36.09
CA GLU A 668 -1.78 1.00 35.38
C GLU A 668 -2.86 -0.08 35.50
N ILE A 669 -2.47 -1.35 35.41
CA ILE A 669 -3.40 -2.47 35.55
C ILE A 669 -3.90 -2.58 37.00
N ASN A 670 -3.03 -2.39 37.99
CA ASN A 670 -3.46 -2.31 39.39
C ASN A 670 -4.44 -1.16 39.63
N HIS A 671 -4.25 0.00 39.00
CA HIS A 671 -5.19 1.11 39.13
C HIS A 671 -6.57 0.74 38.56
N ARG A 672 -6.63 0.13 37.37
CA ARG A 672 -7.90 -0.34 36.79
C ARG A 672 -8.58 -1.41 37.64
N LEU A 673 -7.80 -2.36 38.17
CA LEU A 673 -8.30 -3.37 39.11
C LEU A 673 -8.95 -2.72 40.33
N ILE A 674 -8.27 -1.74 40.95
CA ILE A 674 -8.79 -1.03 42.13
C ILE A 674 -10.07 -0.25 41.79
N GLU A 675 -10.14 0.40 40.63
CA GLU A 675 -11.35 1.09 40.17
C GLU A 675 -12.53 0.12 39.98
N THR A 676 -12.30 -1.02 39.32
CA THR A 676 -13.32 -2.07 39.14
C THR A 676 -13.81 -2.60 40.49
N VAL A 677 -12.89 -2.87 41.42
CA VAL A 677 -13.22 -3.36 42.77
C VAL A 677 -14.01 -2.33 43.56
N LYS A 678 -13.59 -1.06 43.58
CA LYS A 678 -14.32 0.03 44.26
C LYS A 678 -15.74 0.21 43.70
N LYS A 679 -15.90 0.06 42.39
CA LYS A 679 -17.18 0.26 41.70
C LYS A 679 -18.17 -0.89 41.93
N HIS A 680 -17.69 -2.13 42.04
CA HIS A 680 -18.55 -3.33 42.02
C HIS A 680 -18.54 -4.12 43.33
N PHE A 681 -17.51 -3.96 44.16
CA PHE A 681 -17.34 -4.67 45.43
C PHE A 681 -16.88 -3.72 46.55
N PRO A 682 -17.72 -2.73 46.94
CA PRO A 682 -17.34 -1.67 47.89
C PRO A 682 -17.03 -2.17 49.32
N ASN A 683 -17.37 -3.43 49.62
CA ASN A 683 -17.16 -4.05 50.92
C ASN A 683 -15.74 -4.64 51.10
N ILE A 684 -14.96 -4.75 50.03
CA ILE A 684 -13.58 -5.26 50.05
C ILE A 684 -12.63 -4.14 50.46
N LYS A 685 -11.67 -4.45 51.35
CA LYS A 685 -10.58 -3.56 51.72
C LYS A 685 -9.36 -3.67 50.83
#